data_AF-A0A9W9JF52-F1
#
_entry.id   AF-A0A9W9JF52-F1
#
_cell.length_a   1.000
_cell.length_b   1.000
_cell.length_c   1.000
_cell.angle_alpha   90.00
_cell.angle_beta   90.00
_cell.angle_gamma   90.00
#
_symmetry.space_group_name_H-M   'P 1'
#
loop_
_entity.id
_entity.type
_entity.pdbx_description
1 polymer ?
#
loop_
_entity_poly.entity_id
_entity_poly.type
_entity_poly.pdbx_seq_one_letter_code
_entity_poly.pdbx_strand_id
1 'polypeptide(L)'
;MVSNTAVYGVSDWEKEIQLAKDAHIDAFALNIAKGEETTSTSMPNAFIAAENLKFSLFFSFDYAGNGAWDKDDVLNLLQQYVSSAAYYLHGRTPLVSTFEGPGNADDWVYLKSKMSLFFVPDWSSVGAKPAMALGDGVADGLFSWAAWPNGPNDMNTYNWLWRGDDLWYTRWEQALYLAPEFIEIISWNDYGESHYIGPTVDYHNHLADSMYVAFETGHAPYNYVEDLDHTGWRQFLPYLIDLYKFNHTTSGKEGLVTWYRLNAAGACADGGTTANTVSQLQLEYWPKDVMQDKIFYSALLSQPGEISVTIDGVNLGAAWTNTPSGNVGIYHGSVSFAGHSGDVILSVTTPSGLLEVEGKDISSDCYMGNLVENWNAWVGYTMGNSLSGTSPDLAKEVCVEGWGMGDFNGLCQFACSLGYCPVGACVCTKLGPHPKLPKPTNVVGYPAAGKSANYAGLCSFTCEYGYCPSAACGTVSAPLTIPTVSPFTPDTCVSGGGEGGLTGLCSFACNFGYCPIYNCTCTATGPLNEPPAQNTSIVGWAPDTEDNGLCSFACTRDYCPSPECLNTTPDDDPCGNEDDDSDECSGTFPCDFSVNYSSLDDLEADLDKLDPYCVDVYMLGALYGELETTLANYTSIAHTTNYDEDFEEYAKYMKNQVLPQLMYFMNSSEIIGKPSGVGNQYFDCTYSVLNRNDSRTSCPVEYIGSSEQEHIVYYDIVDREGFFGNLTANVGVEPDWVTLDGGLFLGTEQEVYYGKMPECNMAPRSGDRCAWWQGFPVPVQEIKVTDPREVMRKALPNIPNLQLSITITQLSIASGAFDGVIDDVIQTISTAVFTLSELVDRIYNVVDLGQKLSVIDKKDKILKIIGGVFMALPFLGPLSGLGDIIEGFDAILALAGTAANEGYDVYSMVQNPDSAPVAILGMLLGFDGGSAVGEISDESLGALKYDSLAASRREMKSAEIQGFGHVFEEKINRVNSIVSKCSRR
;
A
#
# COMPACT_ATOMS: atom_id res chain seq x y z
N MET A 1 27.79 -6.25 1.87
CA MET A 1 27.93 -7.33 0.89
C MET A 1 28.80 -8.45 1.44
N VAL A 2 28.28 -9.68 1.49
CA VAL A 2 29.07 -10.87 1.89
C VAL A 2 30.01 -11.32 0.77
N SER A 3 29.67 -11.04 -0.49
CA SER A 3 30.53 -11.26 -1.67
C SER A 3 31.93 -10.63 -1.53
N ASN A 4 32.02 -9.46 -0.88
CA ASN A 4 33.29 -8.74 -0.63
C ASN A 4 34.13 -9.34 0.52
N THR A 5 33.85 -10.57 0.95
CA THR A 5 34.47 -11.19 2.14
C THR A 5 35.01 -12.60 1.89
N ALA A 6 35.26 -12.98 0.63
CA ALA A 6 35.61 -14.35 0.24
C ALA A 6 36.78 -14.98 1.03
N VAL A 7 37.75 -14.18 1.48
CA VAL A 7 38.92 -14.65 2.25
C VAL A 7 38.85 -14.32 3.74
N TYR A 8 37.74 -13.78 4.23
CA TYR A 8 37.59 -13.37 5.63
C TYR A 8 37.58 -14.58 6.56
N GLY A 9 38.52 -14.61 7.51
CA GLY A 9 38.47 -15.50 8.65
C GLY A 9 37.58 -14.95 9.77
N VAL A 10 37.34 -15.76 10.80
CA VAL A 10 36.62 -15.33 12.02
C VAL A 10 37.24 -14.07 12.63
N SER A 11 38.58 -14.00 12.69
CA SER A 11 39.27 -12.84 13.27
C SER A 11 39.11 -11.54 12.47
N ASP A 12 38.82 -11.63 11.17
CA ASP A 12 38.62 -10.45 10.33
C ASP A 12 37.19 -9.94 10.48
N TRP A 13 36.21 -10.86 10.48
CA TRP A 13 34.84 -10.56 10.88
C TRP A 13 34.75 -9.98 12.30
N GLU A 14 35.52 -10.49 13.26
CA GLU A 14 35.57 -9.95 14.63
C GLU A 14 36.07 -8.49 14.65
N LYS A 15 37.03 -8.12 13.78
CA LYS A 15 37.50 -6.73 13.68
C LYS A 15 36.39 -5.83 13.13
N GLU A 16 35.74 -6.24 12.05
CA GLU A 16 34.64 -5.47 11.44
C GLU A 16 33.48 -5.28 12.42
N ILE A 17 33.06 -6.36 13.07
CA ILE A 17 31.98 -6.33 14.06
C ILE A 17 32.38 -5.45 15.26
N GLN A 18 33.63 -5.51 15.72
CA GLN A 18 34.08 -4.65 16.81
C GLN A 18 34.01 -3.17 16.42
N LEU A 19 34.40 -2.81 15.19
CA LEU A 19 34.28 -1.44 14.69
C LEU A 19 32.80 -1.00 14.62
N ALA A 20 31.90 -1.88 14.19
CA ALA A 20 30.46 -1.58 14.14
C ALA A 20 29.88 -1.36 15.55
N LYS A 21 30.27 -2.20 16.51
CA LYS A 21 29.90 -2.03 17.92
C LYS A 21 30.45 -0.74 18.53
N ASP A 22 31.70 -0.39 18.22
CA ASP A 22 32.30 0.86 18.68
C ASP A 22 31.56 2.08 18.10
N ALA A 23 30.95 1.93 16.91
CA ALA A 23 30.06 2.92 16.30
C ALA A 23 28.60 2.84 16.80
N HIS A 24 28.28 1.93 17.72
CA HIS A 24 26.94 1.64 18.29
C HIS A 24 25.91 1.03 17.31
N ILE A 25 26.37 0.45 16.20
CA ILE A 25 25.52 -0.33 15.29
C ILE A 25 25.10 -1.62 16.00
N ASP A 26 23.84 -2.04 15.84
CA ASP A 26 23.28 -3.21 16.54
C ASP A 26 23.46 -4.52 15.78
N ALA A 27 23.42 -4.45 14.45
CA ALA A 27 23.42 -5.62 13.58
C ALA A 27 24.03 -5.32 12.20
N PHE A 28 24.44 -6.38 11.51
CA PHE A 28 24.67 -6.34 10.06
C PHE A 28 23.54 -7.04 9.31
N ALA A 29 23.03 -6.38 8.27
CA ALA A 29 22.26 -6.98 7.20
C ALA A 29 23.22 -7.73 6.25
N LEU A 30 23.16 -9.05 6.24
CA LEU A 30 24.00 -9.89 5.39
C LEU A 30 23.37 -10.01 4.01
N ASN A 31 23.73 -9.09 3.11
CA ASN A 31 23.40 -9.22 1.68
C ASN A 31 24.14 -10.43 1.08
N ILE A 32 23.35 -11.40 0.58
CA ILE A 32 23.80 -12.66 -0.03
C ILE A 32 23.04 -12.92 -1.34
N ALA A 33 23.76 -13.25 -2.42
CA ALA A 33 23.16 -13.61 -3.69
C ALA A 33 23.16 -15.13 -3.94
N LYS A 34 22.21 -15.58 -4.77
CA LYS A 34 22.01 -17.00 -5.08
C LYS A 34 23.29 -17.60 -5.67
N GLY A 35 23.67 -18.78 -5.21
CA GLY A 35 24.79 -19.54 -5.80
C GLY A 35 26.19 -18.98 -5.54
N GLU A 36 26.33 -17.92 -4.73
CA GLU A 36 27.65 -17.40 -4.37
C GLU A 36 28.40 -18.32 -3.40
N GLU A 37 29.67 -18.60 -3.71
CA GLU A 37 30.53 -19.46 -2.87
C GLU A 37 30.75 -18.86 -1.46
N THR A 38 30.76 -17.54 -1.34
CA THR A 38 30.94 -16.78 -0.09
C THR A 38 29.86 -17.09 0.96
N THR A 39 28.64 -17.43 0.52
CA THR A 39 27.54 -17.89 1.39
C THR A 39 27.92 -19.18 2.13
N SER A 40 28.67 -20.08 1.48
CA SER A 40 29.10 -21.34 2.10
C SER A 40 30.44 -21.25 2.84
N THR A 41 31.29 -20.28 2.49
CA THR A 41 32.70 -20.22 2.94
C THR A 41 33.00 -19.11 3.95
N SER A 42 32.43 -17.90 3.77
CA SER A 42 32.68 -16.74 4.64
C SER A 42 31.54 -16.49 5.64
N MET A 43 30.28 -16.58 5.20
CA MET A 43 29.12 -16.34 6.06
C MET A 43 29.12 -17.17 7.38
N PRO A 44 29.51 -18.46 7.39
CA PRO A 44 29.63 -19.19 8.65
C PRO A 44 30.63 -18.57 9.64
N ASN A 45 31.74 -18.01 9.14
CA ASN A 45 32.72 -17.31 9.98
C ASN A 45 32.13 -16.02 10.59
N ALA A 46 31.25 -15.33 9.86
CA ALA A 46 30.55 -14.14 10.35
C ALA A 46 29.68 -14.47 11.58
N PHE A 47 28.89 -15.55 11.51
CA PHE A 47 28.07 -15.99 12.66
C PHE A 47 28.92 -16.38 13.88
N ILE A 48 30.04 -17.08 13.68
CA ILE A 48 30.95 -17.42 14.78
C ILE A 48 31.52 -16.14 15.43
N ALA A 49 31.98 -15.19 14.61
CA ALA A 49 32.50 -13.91 15.09
C ALA A 49 31.44 -13.10 15.85
N ALA A 50 30.22 -13.06 15.33
CA ALA A 50 29.09 -12.38 15.96
C ALA A 50 28.68 -13.02 17.29
N GLU A 51 28.68 -14.35 17.40
CA GLU A 51 28.44 -15.05 18.67
C GLU A 51 29.54 -14.74 19.70
N ASN A 52 30.81 -14.74 19.28
CA ASN A 52 31.95 -14.42 20.14
C ASN A 52 31.84 -12.99 20.70
N LEU A 53 31.36 -12.05 19.89
CA LEU A 53 31.25 -10.65 20.25
C LEU A 53 29.85 -10.23 20.73
N LYS A 54 28.86 -11.14 20.74
CA LYS A 54 27.46 -10.85 21.06
C LYS A 54 26.90 -9.71 20.20
N PHE A 55 27.14 -9.81 18.90
CA PHE A 55 26.62 -8.92 17.88
C PHE A 55 25.51 -9.64 17.10
N SER A 56 24.61 -8.88 16.49
CA SER A 56 23.48 -9.47 15.77
C SER A 56 23.73 -9.47 14.26
N LEU A 57 23.21 -10.48 13.57
CA LEU A 57 23.22 -10.59 12.11
C LEU A 57 21.82 -10.98 11.65
N PHE A 58 21.39 -10.53 10.48
CA PHE A 58 20.19 -11.05 9.82
C PHE A 58 20.40 -11.14 8.32
N PHE A 59 19.56 -11.92 7.63
CA PHE A 59 19.70 -12.10 6.20
C PHE A 59 19.02 -10.98 5.41
N SER A 60 19.73 -10.53 4.38
CA SER A 60 19.19 -9.77 3.26
C SER A 60 19.43 -10.60 2.00
N PHE A 61 18.38 -11.28 1.53
CA PHE A 61 18.50 -12.12 0.34
C PHE A 61 18.46 -11.23 -0.90
N ASP A 62 19.52 -11.27 -1.69
CA ASP A 62 19.63 -10.51 -2.92
C ASP A 62 18.96 -11.28 -4.06
N TYR A 63 17.78 -10.84 -4.48
CA TYR A 63 17.01 -11.46 -5.57
C TYR A 63 17.38 -10.90 -6.95
N ALA A 64 18.09 -9.78 -7.00
CA ALA A 64 18.49 -9.14 -8.25
C ALA A 64 19.92 -9.53 -8.68
N GLY A 65 20.83 -9.75 -7.72
CA GLY A 65 22.27 -9.89 -7.95
C GLY A 65 22.69 -11.12 -8.76
N ASN A 66 22.04 -12.26 -8.57
CA ASN A 66 22.28 -13.48 -9.38
C ASN A 66 20.97 -14.22 -9.72
N GLY A 67 19.91 -13.44 -9.94
CA GLY A 67 18.55 -13.91 -10.16
C GLY A 67 17.83 -14.39 -8.89
N ALA A 68 16.53 -14.62 -9.03
CA ALA A 68 15.66 -14.96 -7.92
C ALA A 68 16.07 -16.26 -7.20
N TRP A 69 16.01 -16.22 -5.87
CA TRP A 69 16.25 -17.38 -5.01
C TRP A 69 15.12 -18.41 -5.13
N ASP A 70 15.49 -19.69 -5.04
CA ASP A 70 14.50 -20.74 -4.81
C ASP A 70 14.05 -20.71 -3.34
N LYS A 71 12.74 -20.76 -3.10
CA LYS A 71 12.19 -20.65 -1.74
C LYS A 71 12.64 -21.76 -0.80
N ASP A 72 12.91 -22.97 -1.30
CA ASP A 72 13.39 -24.06 -0.44
C ASP A 72 14.85 -23.82 -0.02
N ASP A 73 15.67 -23.20 -0.87
CA ASP A 73 17.04 -22.77 -0.51
C ASP A 73 17.01 -21.68 0.56
N VAL A 74 16.11 -20.69 0.43
CA VAL A 74 15.89 -19.66 1.46
C VAL A 74 15.46 -20.32 2.78
N LEU A 75 14.50 -21.23 2.73
CA LEU A 75 14.03 -21.95 3.92
C LEU A 75 15.14 -22.75 4.60
N ASN A 76 15.98 -23.43 3.82
CA ASN A 76 17.10 -24.23 4.34
C ASN A 76 18.12 -23.35 5.07
N LEU A 77 18.50 -22.21 4.48
CA LEU A 77 19.40 -21.25 5.11
C LEU A 77 18.80 -20.66 6.40
N LEU A 78 17.52 -20.27 6.37
CA LEU A 78 16.84 -19.79 7.56
C LEU A 78 16.83 -20.86 8.67
N GLN A 79 16.43 -22.09 8.37
CA GLN A 79 16.40 -23.19 9.34
C GLN A 79 17.77 -23.47 9.97
N GLN A 80 18.85 -23.27 9.21
CA GLN A 80 20.20 -23.46 9.71
C GLN A 80 20.64 -22.38 10.69
N TYR A 81 20.31 -21.11 10.45
CA TYR A 81 20.94 -19.97 11.15
C TYR A 81 20.03 -19.20 12.12
N VAL A 82 18.69 -19.21 11.97
CA VAL A 82 17.80 -18.45 12.88
C VAL A 82 17.88 -18.91 14.34
N SER A 83 18.42 -20.11 14.59
CA SER A 83 18.64 -20.65 15.94
C SER A 83 19.94 -20.18 16.59
N SER A 84 20.83 -19.52 15.84
CA SER A 84 22.06 -18.92 16.37
C SER A 84 21.72 -17.83 17.39
N ALA A 85 22.54 -17.74 18.45
CA ALA A 85 22.41 -16.69 19.45
C ALA A 85 22.76 -15.29 18.90
N ALA A 86 23.38 -15.23 17.71
CA ALA A 86 23.71 -14.01 17.00
C ALA A 86 22.65 -13.63 15.95
N TYR A 87 21.60 -14.42 15.71
CA TYR A 87 20.56 -14.01 14.76
C TYR A 87 19.67 -12.90 15.35
N TYR A 88 19.46 -11.82 14.62
CA TYR A 88 18.64 -10.69 15.10
C TYR A 88 17.17 -11.09 15.20
N LEU A 89 16.56 -10.82 16.35
CA LEU A 89 15.14 -11.06 16.60
C LEU A 89 14.42 -9.74 16.83
N HIS A 90 13.39 -9.45 16.03
CA HIS A 90 12.40 -8.44 16.35
C HIS A 90 11.44 -8.99 17.39
N GLY A 91 11.63 -8.58 18.65
CA GLY A 91 10.95 -9.16 19.80
C GLY A 91 11.34 -10.63 20.00
N ARG A 92 10.56 -11.55 19.42
CA ARG A 92 10.82 -13.01 19.44
C ARG A 92 10.91 -13.62 18.04
N THR A 93 10.76 -12.81 17.00
CA THR A 93 10.62 -13.26 15.62
C THR A 93 11.89 -12.92 14.84
N PRO A 94 12.53 -13.86 14.14
CA PRO A 94 13.68 -13.58 13.28
C PRO A 94 13.37 -12.49 12.25
N LEU A 95 14.20 -11.44 12.21
CA LEU A 95 14.14 -10.43 11.16
C LEU A 95 14.77 -10.98 9.88
N VAL A 96 14.13 -10.77 8.74
CA VAL A 96 14.66 -11.11 7.42
C VAL A 96 14.26 -10.05 6.41
N SER A 97 15.12 -9.82 5.43
CA SER A 97 14.91 -8.82 4.37
C SER A 97 15.31 -9.38 3.02
N THR A 98 14.97 -8.66 1.95
CA THR A 98 15.47 -8.88 0.60
C THR A 98 15.96 -7.58 0.00
N PHE A 99 16.91 -7.66 -0.92
CA PHE A 99 17.09 -6.64 -1.95
C PHE A 99 16.29 -7.08 -3.18
N GLU A 100 15.30 -6.28 -3.53
CA GLU A 100 14.32 -6.55 -4.59
C GLU A 100 13.64 -7.93 -4.45
N GLY A 101 13.15 -8.47 -5.57
CA GLY A 101 12.35 -9.70 -5.64
C GLY A 101 10.83 -9.56 -5.44
N PRO A 102 10.16 -8.45 -5.82
CA PRO A 102 8.71 -8.33 -5.67
C PRO A 102 7.94 -9.42 -6.45
N GLY A 103 8.48 -9.89 -7.59
CA GLY A 103 7.90 -11.01 -8.35
C GLY A 103 7.91 -12.36 -7.61
N ASN A 104 8.63 -12.47 -6.49
CA ASN A 104 8.69 -13.63 -5.63
C ASN A 104 7.98 -13.43 -4.29
N ALA A 105 7.13 -12.41 -4.16
CA ALA A 105 6.44 -12.13 -2.90
C ALA A 105 5.62 -13.32 -2.36
N ASP A 106 5.01 -14.12 -3.24
CA ASP A 106 4.23 -15.31 -2.85
C ASP A 106 5.08 -16.41 -2.19
N ASP A 107 6.38 -16.49 -2.51
CA ASP A 107 7.29 -17.44 -1.85
C ASP A 107 7.40 -17.15 -0.36
N TRP A 108 7.31 -15.87 0.03
CA TRP A 108 7.38 -15.44 1.42
C TRP A 108 6.14 -15.82 2.23
N VAL A 109 4.98 -15.98 1.58
CA VAL A 109 3.76 -16.53 2.24
C VAL A 109 4.02 -17.97 2.67
N TYR A 110 4.61 -18.77 1.76
CA TYR A 110 5.03 -20.13 2.06
C TYR A 110 6.08 -20.15 3.18
N LEU A 111 7.13 -19.32 3.10
CA LEU A 111 8.18 -19.25 4.12
C LEU A 111 7.61 -18.90 5.50
N LYS A 112 6.73 -17.88 5.59
CA LYS A 112 6.04 -17.50 6.83
C LYS A 112 5.13 -18.60 7.37
N SER A 113 4.55 -19.44 6.51
CA SER A 113 3.77 -20.61 6.94
C SER A 113 4.64 -21.71 7.59
N LYS A 114 5.92 -21.79 7.25
CA LYS A 114 6.87 -22.77 7.80
C LYS A 114 7.61 -22.25 9.02
N MET A 115 7.85 -20.95 9.08
CA MET A 115 8.62 -20.30 10.13
C MET A 115 8.02 -18.92 10.41
N SER A 116 7.81 -18.59 11.68
CA SER A 116 7.43 -17.23 12.04
C SER A 116 8.60 -16.28 11.75
N LEU A 117 8.43 -15.36 10.81
CA LEU A 117 9.44 -14.40 10.34
C LEU A 117 8.87 -12.99 10.42
N PHE A 118 9.73 -12.02 10.75
CA PHE A 118 9.44 -10.59 10.62
C PHE A 118 10.15 -10.12 9.35
N PHE A 119 9.38 -9.94 8.28
CA PHE A 119 9.87 -9.78 6.91
C PHE A 119 9.77 -8.31 6.48
N VAL A 120 10.92 -7.70 6.21
CA VAL A 120 11.03 -6.30 5.79
C VAL A 120 11.82 -6.23 4.48
N PRO A 121 11.18 -6.42 3.32
CA PRO A 121 11.86 -6.35 2.02
C PRO A 121 12.11 -4.91 1.56
N ASP A 122 13.11 -4.75 0.70
CA ASP A 122 13.23 -3.61 -0.20
C ASP A 122 12.59 -3.99 -1.54
N TRP A 123 11.37 -3.55 -1.75
CA TRP A 123 10.65 -3.67 -3.03
C TRP A 123 10.44 -2.28 -3.61
N SER A 124 11.51 -1.47 -3.60
CA SER A 124 11.45 -0.08 -4.04
C SER A 124 11.08 0.02 -5.53
N SER A 125 11.44 -0.97 -6.35
CA SER A 125 11.05 -1.12 -7.76
C SER A 125 9.54 -1.16 -8.05
N VAL A 126 8.66 -1.33 -7.05
CA VAL A 126 7.20 -1.21 -7.25
C VAL A 126 6.60 -0.07 -6.42
N GLY A 127 7.42 0.65 -5.66
CA GLY A 127 6.98 1.72 -4.76
C GLY A 127 6.30 1.20 -3.49
N ALA A 128 6.24 2.05 -2.46
CA ALA A 128 5.91 1.60 -1.10
C ALA A 128 4.48 1.03 -0.94
N LYS A 129 3.47 1.61 -1.61
CA LYS A 129 2.08 1.15 -1.48
C LYS A 129 1.86 -0.20 -2.18
N PRO A 130 2.24 -0.38 -3.46
CA PRO A 130 2.16 -1.67 -4.14
C PRO A 130 3.00 -2.74 -3.43
N ALA A 131 4.22 -2.40 -2.99
CA ALA A 131 5.08 -3.30 -2.23
C ALA A 131 4.39 -3.86 -0.98
N MET A 132 3.69 -3.03 -0.20
CA MET A 132 2.96 -3.50 0.99
C MET A 132 1.78 -4.44 0.66
N ALA A 133 1.28 -4.45 -0.58
CA ALA A 133 0.16 -5.31 -0.98
C ALA A 133 0.61 -6.66 -1.57
N LEU A 134 1.86 -6.76 -2.04
CA LEU A 134 2.41 -7.97 -2.65
C LEU A 134 2.43 -9.16 -1.68
N GLY A 135 2.25 -10.36 -2.23
CA GLY A 135 2.22 -11.60 -1.45
C GLY A 135 1.08 -11.64 -0.43
N ASP A 136 -0.07 -11.01 -0.69
CA ASP A 136 -1.17 -10.91 0.29
C ASP A 136 -0.81 -10.09 1.54
N GLY A 137 -0.03 -9.01 1.36
CA GLY A 137 0.46 -8.23 2.49
C GLY A 137 1.50 -8.98 3.34
N VAL A 138 2.33 -9.82 2.71
CA VAL A 138 3.31 -10.64 3.41
C VAL A 138 4.40 -9.81 4.10
N ALA A 139 4.69 -8.59 3.65
CA ALA A 139 5.68 -7.72 4.26
C ALA A 139 5.15 -7.14 5.58
N ASP A 140 5.94 -7.24 6.67
CA ASP A 140 5.61 -6.59 7.96
C ASP A 140 6.04 -5.11 8.01
N GLY A 141 6.88 -4.70 7.05
CA GLY A 141 7.36 -3.35 6.85
C GLY A 141 8.15 -3.28 5.55
N LEU A 142 8.58 -2.07 5.16
CA LEU A 142 9.46 -1.87 4.02
C LEU A 142 10.65 -1.03 4.43
N PHE A 143 11.76 -1.22 3.74
CA PHE A 143 12.86 -0.28 3.74
C PHE A 143 13.19 0.12 2.30
N SER A 144 14.04 1.12 2.15
CA SER A 144 14.52 1.61 0.87
C SER A 144 16.01 1.28 0.78
N TRP A 145 16.41 0.44 -0.17
CA TRP A 145 17.82 0.14 -0.46
C TRP A 145 18.53 1.30 -1.12
N ALA A 146 17.77 2.19 -1.74
CA ALA A 146 18.34 3.41 -2.27
C ALA A 146 18.72 4.33 -1.09
N ALA A 147 20.02 4.64 -0.96
CA ALA A 147 20.52 5.69 -0.07
C ALA A 147 19.92 7.09 -0.41
N TRP A 148 19.20 7.17 -1.53
CA TRP A 148 18.58 8.34 -2.15
C TRP A 148 17.18 7.98 -2.69
N PRO A 149 16.17 8.87 -2.67
CA PRO A 149 14.83 8.51 -3.13
C PRO A 149 14.78 8.29 -4.65
N ASN A 150 14.21 7.17 -5.11
CA ASN A 150 13.50 7.08 -6.39
C ASN A 150 12.46 5.94 -6.39
N GLY A 151 11.37 6.12 -7.13
CA GLY A 151 10.20 5.24 -7.23
C GLY A 151 10.42 3.89 -7.94
N PRO A 152 9.40 3.40 -8.69
CA PRO A 152 9.23 1.97 -9.00
C PRO A 152 9.99 1.47 -10.25
N ASN A 153 11.32 1.60 -10.32
CA ASN A 153 12.09 1.04 -11.44
C ASN A 153 13.28 0.19 -10.95
N ASP A 154 13.56 -0.91 -11.64
CA ASP A 154 14.67 -1.82 -11.34
C ASP A 154 16.05 -1.13 -11.42
N MET A 155 16.92 -1.45 -10.46
CA MET A 155 18.32 -1.02 -10.43
C MET A 155 19.21 -2.05 -11.11
N ASN A 156 20.17 -1.57 -11.90
CA ASN A 156 21.20 -2.38 -12.55
C ASN A 156 22.51 -1.59 -12.42
N THR A 157 23.70 -2.20 -12.29
CA THR A 157 24.99 -1.52 -11.96
C THR A 157 25.64 -0.84 -13.18
N TYR A 158 25.66 0.51 -13.22
CA TYR A 158 26.24 1.33 -14.31
C TYR A 158 26.94 2.58 -13.74
N ASN A 159 27.63 3.32 -14.62
CA ASN A 159 28.48 4.45 -14.31
C ASN A 159 27.68 5.77 -14.12
N TRP A 160 27.02 5.95 -12.99
CA TRP A 160 26.36 7.22 -12.62
C TRP A 160 26.65 7.63 -11.17
N LEU A 161 26.26 8.85 -10.82
CA LEU A 161 26.29 9.35 -9.44
C LEU A 161 24.97 10.03 -9.05
N TRP A 162 24.70 10.03 -7.75
CA TRP A 162 23.79 10.98 -7.13
C TRP A 162 24.57 11.96 -6.28
N ARG A 163 24.10 13.20 -6.20
CA ARG A 163 24.73 14.22 -5.35
C ARG A 163 24.73 13.70 -3.90
N GLY A 164 25.89 13.59 -3.26
CA GLY A 164 26.05 13.12 -1.86
C GLY A 164 26.49 14.21 -0.86
N ASP A 165 26.99 15.35 -1.37
CA ASP A 165 27.43 16.58 -0.68
C ASP A 165 27.04 16.75 0.82
N ASP A 166 25.88 17.33 1.13
CA ASP A 166 25.43 17.63 2.50
C ASP A 166 24.59 16.49 3.11
N LEU A 167 24.48 15.36 2.40
CA LEU A 167 23.38 14.44 2.64
C LEU A 167 23.61 13.51 3.80
N TRP A 168 24.85 13.13 4.13
CA TRP A 168 25.12 12.36 5.34
C TRP A 168 24.56 13.07 6.57
N TYR A 169 24.81 14.38 6.71
CA TYR A 169 24.23 15.19 7.79
C TYR A 169 22.70 15.31 7.66
N THR A 170 22.21 15.64 6.47
CA THR A 170 20.78 15.88 6.23
C THR A 170 19.91 14.63 6.49
N ARG A 171 20.39 13.43 6.15
CA ARG A 171 19.68 12.17 6.37
C ARG A 171 19.57 11.83 7.84
N TRP A 172 20.59 12.13 8.64
CA TRP A 172 20.48 11.99 10.10
C TRP A 172 19.44 12.94 10.69
N GLU A 173 19.39 14.21 10.27
CA GLU A 173 18.32 15.14 10.71
C GLU A 173 16.92 14.61 10.34
N GLN A 174 16.76 14.07 9.12
CA GLN A 174 15.50 13.47 8.67
C GLN A 174 15.14 12.21 9.45
N ALA A 175 16.09 11.32 9.72
CA ALA A 175 15.87 10.11 10.48
C ALA A 175 15.48 10.42 11.94
N LEU A 176 16.12 11.42 12.55
CA LEU A 176 15.76 11.93 13.88
C LEU A 176 14.36 12.55 13.91
N TYR A 177 13.95 13.22 12.83
CA TYR A 177 12.61 13.80 12.70
C TYR A 177 11.51 12.76 12.46
N LEU A 178 11.75 11.82 11.54
CA LEU A 178 10.80 10.77 11.18
C LEU A 178 10.65 9.71 12.27
N ALA A 179 11.74 9.46 13.01
CA ALA A 179 11.84 8.42 14.04
C ALA A 179 11.25 7.08 13.57
N PRO A 180 11.78 6.47 12.49
CA PRO A 180 11.33 5.14 12.05
C PRO A 180 11.56 4.08 13.14
N GLU A 181 11.14 2.84 12.91
CA GLU A 181 11.47 1.75 13.85
C GLU A 181 12.94 1.31 13.69
N PHE A 182 13.41 1.23 12.45
CA PHE A 182 14.77 0.87 12.09
C PHE A 182 15.42 1.95 11.22
N ILE A 183 16.74 2.06 11.33
CA ILE A 183 17.57 2.81 10.39
C ILE A 183 18.61 1.84 9.86
N GLU A 184 18.62 1.63 8.55
CA GLU A 184 19.68 0.89 7.87
C GLU A 184 20.69 1.88 7.27
N ILE A 185 21.98 1.65 7.53
CA ILE A 185 23.07 2.44 6.95
C ILE A 185 23.60 1.68 5.74
N ILE A 186 23.36 2.24 4.57
CA ILE A 186 23.82 1.71 3.29
C ILE A 186 25.09 2.49 2.92
N SER A 187 26.29 1.92 3.06
CA SER A 187 26.58 0.54 3.47
C SER A 187 27.85 0.40 4.32
N TRP A 188 28.06 -0.78 4.90
CA TRP A 188 29.32 -1.08 5.59
C TRP A 188 30.49 -1.23 4.61
N ASN A 189 30.36 -2.04 3.56
CA ASN A 189 31.49 -2.46 2.71
C ASN A 189 31.15 -2.59 1.22
N ASP A 190 30.23 -1.78 0.71
CA ASP A 190 29.98 -1.71 -0.73
C ASP A 190 30.91 -0.71 -1.41
N TYR A 191 32.11 -1.20 -1.76
CA TYR A 191 33.16 -0.38 -2.34
C TYR A 191 32.88 -0.01 -3.80
N GLY A 192 32.17 -0.86 -4.55
CA GLY A 192 31.82 -0.63 -5.95
C GLY A 192 30.77 0.47 -6.15
N GLU A 193 30.03 0.83 -5.11
CA GLU A 193 29.05 1.93 -5.16
C GLU A 193 29.48 3.16 -4.34
N SER A 194 30.71 3.14 -3.80
CA SER A 194 31.34 4.27 -3.08
C SER A 194 30.61 4.77 -1.82
N HIS A 195 29.58 4.08 -1.32
CA HIS A 195 28.85 4.48 -0.11
C HIS A 195 29.24 3.68 1.16
N TYR A 196 30.41 3.04 1.14
CA TYR A 196 30.96 2.32 2.29
C TYR A 196 31.36 3.26 3.43
N ILE A 197 31.14 2.82 4.68
CA ILE A 197 31.67 3.47 5.89
C ILE A 197 32.68 2.59 6.65
N GLY A 198 32.81 1.32 6.25
CA GLY A 198 33.78 0.36 6.75
C GLY A 198 35.21 0.69 6.34
N PRO A 199 36.21 0.00 6.93
CA PRO A 199 37.61 0.27 6.64
C PRO A 199 37.97 -0.15 5.20
N THR A 200 38.88 0.61 4.59
CA THR A 200 39.60 0.18 3.38
C THR A 200 40.94 -0.44 3.77
N VAL A 201 41.49 -1.26 2.88
CA VAL A 201 42.83 -1.84 3.02
C VAL A 201 43.71 -1.49 1.85
N ASP A 202 45.01 -1.39 2.10
CA ASP A 202 46.06 -1.26 1.07
C ASP A 202 46.12 -2.50 0.17
N TYR A 203 46.55 -2.33 -1.08
CA TYR A 203 46.59 -3.39 -2.09
C TYR A 203 47.52 -4.57 -1.76
N HIS A 204 48.47 -4.42 -0.83
CA HIS A 204 49.30 -5.50 -0.31
C HIS A 204 48.64 -6.30 0.82
N ASN A 205 47.48 -5.86 1.31
CA ASN A 205 46.73 -6.62 2.29
C ASN A 205 46.10 -7.84 1.63
N HIS A 206 46.22 -9.01 2.28
CA HIS A 206 45.60 -10.25 1.81
C HIS A 206 44.08 -10.19 1.63
N LEU A 207 43.39 -9.20 2.23
CA LEU A 207 41.95 -8.99 2.05
C LEU A 207 41.60 -8.22 0.77
N ALA A 208 42.55 -7.47 0.20
CA ALA A 208 42.30 -6.50 -0.88
C ALA A 208 41.66 -7.16 -2.10
N ASP A 209 42.20 -8.30 -2.54
CA ASP A 209 41.69 -9.04 -3.70
C ASP A 209 40.22 -9.43 -3.54
N SER A 210 39.75 -9.68 -2.31
CA SER A 210 38.33 -10.00 -2.04
C SER A 210 37.44 -8.78 -1.86
N MET A 211 37.97 -7.69 -1.31
CA MET A 211 37.19 -6.48 -1.01
C MET A 211 36.93 -5.65 -2.27
N TYR A 212 37.82 -5.75 -3.26
CA TYR A 212 37.83 -4.92 -4.45
C TYR A 212 37.56 -5.72 -5.74
N VAL A 213 36.88 -6.87 -5.64
CA VAL A 213 36.51 -7.70 -6.81
C VAL A 213 35.65 -6.92 -7.81
N ALA A 214 34.74 -6.08 -7.31
CA ALA A 214 33.81 -5.30 -8.14
C ALA A 214 34.50 -4.43 -9.20
N PHE A 215 35.72 -3.95 -8.95
CA PHE A 215 36.46 -3.13 -9.92
C PHE A 215 36.95 -3.95 -11.12
N GLU A 216 37.33 -5.21 -10.90
CA GLU A 216 37.72 -6.12 -11.98
C GLU A 216 36.49 -6.60 -12.75
N THR A 217 35.44 -7.04 -12.02
CA THR A 217 34.18 -7.52 -12.61
C THR A 217 33.45 -6.45 -13.40
N GLY A 218 33.36 -5.23 -12.85
CA GLY A 218 32.73 -4.08 -13.49
C GLY A 218 33.62 -3.37 -14.51
N HIS A 219 34.82 -3.90 -14.78
CA HIS A 219 35.81 -3.31 -15.69
C HIS A 219 36.09 -1.83 -15.43
N ALA A 220 36.15 -1.44 -14.15
CA ALA A 220 36.43 -0.08 -13.76
C ALA A 220 37.80 0.35 -14.31
N PRO A 221 37.94 1.58 -14.84
CA PRO A 221 39.19 2.04 -15.44
C PRO A 221 40.34 2.12 -14.42
N TYR A 222 40.01 2.21 -13.13
CA TYR A 222 40.93 2.18 -12.00
C TYR A 222 40.13 1.88 -10.71
N ASN A 223 40.84 1.57 -9.63
CA ASN A 223 40.24 1.44 -8.31
C ASN A 223 40.00 2.83 -7.71
N TYR A 224 38.75 3.30 -7.75
CA TYR A 224 38.37 4.62 -7.23
C TYR A 224 38.16 4.67 -5.70
N VAL A 225 38.44 3.59 -4.96
CA VAL A 225 38.45 3.61 -3.47
C VAL A 225 39.85 3.59 -2.88
N GLU A 226 40.88 3.39 -3.72
CA GLU A 226 42.27 3.41 -3.29
C GLU A 226 42.62 4.79 -2.69
N ASP A 227 43.18 4.77 -1.48
CA ASP A 227 43.48 5.95 -0.66
C ASP A 227 42.30 6.91 -0.35
N LEU A 228 41.05 6.45 -0.51
CA LEU A 228 39.84 7.18 -0.10
C LEU A 228 39.15 6.46 1.06
N ASP A 229 39.65 6.72 2.27
CA ASP A 229 39.05 6.21 3.50
C ASP A 229 37.78 7.02 3.86
N HIS A 230 36.69 6.33 4.17
CA HIS A 230 35.40 6.90 4.58
C HIS A 230 35.12 6.74 6.08
N THR A 231 36.05 6.18 6.86
CA THR A 231 35.82 5.85 8.26
C THR A 231 35.52 7.07 9.15
N GLY A 232 35.79 8.29 8.67
CA GLY A 232 35.38 9.55 9.29
C GLY A 232 33.86 9.68 9.45
N TRP A 233 33.06 9.19 8.51
CA TRP A 233 31.59 9.25 8.61
C TRP A 233 31.02 8.41 9.76
N ARG A 234 31.78 7.42 10.26
CA ARG A 234 31.38 6.60 11.43
C ARG A 234 31.55 7.30 12.77
N GLN A 235 32.42 8.32 12.85
CA GLN A 235 32.94 8.78 14.13
C GLN A 235 31.86 9.43 15.03
N PHE A 236 30.81 9.98 14.43
CA PHE A 236 29.68 10.58 15.16
C PHE A 236 28.47 9.65 15.32
N LEU A 237 28.51 8.43 14.78
CA LEU A 237 27.44 7.45 14.93
C LEU A 237 27.10 7.13 16.39
N PRO A 238 28.05 6.99 17.33
CA PRO A 238 27.71 6.78 18.74
C PRO A 238 26.82 7.87 19.34
N TYR A 239 27.02 9.13 18.94
CA TYR A 239 26.16 10.24 19.37
C TYR A 239 24.79 10.15 18.69
N LEU A 240 24.76 10.00 17.37
CA LEU A 240 23.53 10.00 16.57
C LEU A 240 22.61 8.82 16.92
N ILE A 241 23.17 7.62 17.03
CA ILE A 241 22.43 6.39 17.34
C ILE A 241 21.89 6.43 18.78
N ASP A 242 22.68 6.88 19.75
CA ASP A 242 22.19 7.00 21.13
C ASP A 242 21.13 8.08 21.26
N LEU A 243 21.30 9.21 20.55
CA LEU A 243 20.30 10.28 20.50
C LEU A 243 18.97 9.76 19.95
N TYR A 244 19.01 9.02 18.85
CA TYR A 244 17.84 8.37 18.25
C TYR A 244 17.17 7.38 19.20
N LYS A 245 17.93 6.47 19.83
CA LYS A 245 17.40 5.42 20.71
C LYS A 245 16.84 5.94 22.03
N PHE A 246 17.43 7.00 22.59
CA PHE A 246 17.17 7.43 23.96
C PHE A 246 16.57 8.84 24.08
N ASN A 247 16.26 9.50 22.95
CA ASN A 247 15.85 10.90 22.82
C ASN A 247 16.88 11.94 23.28
N HIS A 248 17.90 11.54 24.03
CA HIS A 248 19.01 12.38 24.47
C HIS A 248 20.23 11.52 24.77
N THR A 249 21.41 12.10 24.69
CA THR A 249 22.67 11.39 24.94
C THR A 249 23.76 12.28 25.51
N THR A 250 24.71 11.65 26.20
CA THR A 250 26.01 12.23 26.57
C THR A 250 27.16 11.44 25.94
N SER A 251 26.86 10.44 25.11
CA SER A 251 27.82 9.57 24.45
C SER A 251 28.47 10.26 23.27
N GLY A 252 29.71 9.88 22.99
CA GLY A 252 30.50 10.44 21.90
C GLY A 252 31.70 11.25 22.38
N LYS A 253 32.48 11.70 21.41
CA LYS A 253 33.67 12.54 21.62
C LYS A 253 33.55 13.77 20.75
N GLU A 254 34.06 14.88 21.26
CA GLU A 254 34.26 16.05 20.43
C GLU A 254 35.11 15.67 19.22
N GLY A 255 34.80 16.20 18.05
CA GLY A 255 35.54 15.86 16.84
C GLY A 255 35.15 16.74 15.68
N LEU A 256 35.95 16.68 14.62
CA LEU A 256 35.72 17.34 13.35
C LEU A 256 35.88 16.30 12.24
N VAL A 257 34.88 16.19 11.37
CA VAL A 257 34.86 15.34 10.19
C VAL A 257 34.69 16.25 8.98
N THR A 258 35.45 16.00 7.92
CA THR A 258 35.43 16.77 6.67
C THR A 258 35.41 15.84 5.47
N TRP A 259 34.79 16.26 4.37
CA TRP A 259 34.85 15.54 3.11
C TRP A 259 34.76 16.45 1.91
N TYR A 260 35.43 16.07 0.82
CA TYR A 260 35.47 16.81 -0.45
C TYR A 260 36.11 15.97 -1.56
N ARG A 261 35.94 16.43 -2.80
CA ARG A 261 36.66 15.90 -3.97
C ARG A 261 38.03 16.56 -4.10
N LEU A 262 39.02 15.80 -4.59
CA LEU A 262 40.43 16.22 -4.63
C LEU A 262 40.79 17.15 -5.79
N ASN A 263 39.81 17.52 -6.62
CA ASN A 263 39.94 18.55 -7.64
C ASN A 263 38.57 19.17 -7.94
N ALA A 264 38.57 20.28 -8.67
CA ALA A 264 37.34 20.94 -9.12
C ALA A 264 36.55 20.07 -10.11
N ALA A 265 35.23 20.22 -10.11
CA ALA A 265 34.34 19.55 -11.06
C ALA A 265 34.70 19.90 -12.50
N GLY A 266 34.90 18.86 -13.31
CA GLY A 266 35.31 19.00 -14.70
C GLY A 266 36.79 19.33 -14.91
N ALA A 267 37.63 19.22 -13.88
CA ALA A 267 39.09 19.28 -14.05
C ALA A 267 39.63 18.02 -14.73
N CYS A 268 39.00 16.86 -14.53
CA CYS A 268 39.23 15.63 -15.29
C CYS A 268 38.11 15.37 -16.31
N ALA A 269 38.33 14.40 -17.20
CA ALA A 269 37.25 13.81 -18.00
C ALA A 269 36.27 13.06 -17.09
N ASP A 270 34.98 13.14 -17.35
CA ASP A 270 33.94 12.45 -16.56
C ASP A 270 33.98 10.92 -16.68
N GLY A 271 34.69 10.38 -17.68
CA GLY A 271 34.82 8.94 -17.89
C GLY A 271 33.52 8.25 -18.29
N GLY A 272 32.57 8.98 -18.87
CA GLY A 272 31.24 8.44 -19.18
C GLY A 272 30.27 8.49 -17.99
N THR A 273 30.67 9.08 -16.86
CA THR A 273 29.79 9.19 -15.68
C THR A 273 28.67 10.18 -15.95
N THR A 274 27.44 9.82 -15.61
CA THR A 274 26.28 10.73 -15.59
C THR A 274 25.88 11.06 -14.15
N ALA A 275 25.25 12.21 -13.93
CA ALA A 275 24.51 12.43 -12.69
C ALA A 275 23.05 12.06 -12.94
N ASN A 276 22.50 11.18 -12.10
CA ASN A 276 21.31 10.35 -12.38
C ASN A 276 21.51 9.40 -13.57
N THR A 277 20.55 8.51 -13.82
CA THR A 277 20.66 7.51 -14.89
C THR A 277 19.36 7.36 -15.69
N VAL A 278 19.49 7.27 -17.02
CA VAL A 278 18.36 6.93 -17.90
C VAL A 278 17.86 5.50 -17.76
N SER A 279 18.66 4.58 -17.18
CA SER A 279 18.18 3.22 -16.89
C SER A 279 17.00 3.22 -15.91
N GLN A 280 16.93 4.23 -15.04
CA GLN A 280 15.80 4.49 -14.15
C GLN A 280 14.82 5.53 -14.71
N LEU A 281 14.93 5.85 -16.01
CA LEU A 281 14.12 6.86 -16.70
C LEU A 281 14.25 8.27 -16.11
N GLN A 282 15.36 8.54 -15.40
CA GLN A 282 15.65 9.86 -14.82
C GLN A 282 16.24 10.80 -15.87
N LEU A 283 16.05 12.11 -15.65
CA LEU A 283 16.85 13.11 -16.35
C LEU A 283 18.31 13.01 -15.90
N GLU A 284 19.19 12.77 -16.86
CA GLU A 284 20.63 12.84 -16.68
C GLU A 284 21.13 14.29 -16.74
N TYR A 285 22.16 14.55 -15.94
CA TYR A 285 22.89 15.81 -15.92
C TYR A 285 24.38 15.53 -16.03
N TRP A 286 25.15 16.54 -16.47
CA TRP A 286 26.59 16.45 -16.39
C TRP A 286 27.03 16.43 -14.91
N PRO A 287 27.85 15.47 -14.47
CA PRO A 287 28.33 15.38 -13.10
C PRO A 287 28.89 16.68 -12.52
N LYS A 288 29.64 17.43 -13.34
CA LYS A 288 30.24 18.72 -12.98
C LYS A 288 29.22 19.81 -12.64
N ASP A 289 27.99 19.70 -13.13
CA ASP A 289 26.92 20.68 -12.89
C ASP A 289 26.12 20.34 -11.62
N VAL A 290 26.24 19.10 -11.12
CA VAL A 290 25.52 18.58 -9.95
C VAL A 290 26.40 18.58 -8.71
N MET A 291 27.65 18.10 -8.83
CA MET A 291 28.60 18.02 -7.73
C MET A 291 29.20 19.38 -7.41
N GLN A 292 29.15 19.80 -6.15
CA GLN A 292 29.64 21.13 -5.77
C GLN A 292 31.15 21.14 -5.53
N ASP A 293 31.80 22.26 -5.88
CA ASP A 293 33.18 22.54 -5.53
C ASP A 293 33.26 23.14 -4.12
N LYS A 294 32.88 22.32 -3.13
CA LYS A 294 32.88 22.69 -1.71
C LYS A 294 33.61 21.68 -0.84
N ILE A 295 34.12 22.18 0.28
CA ILE A 295 34.57 21.41 1.43
C ILE A 295 33.41 21.35 2.42
N PHE A 296 32.95 20.15 2.72
CA PHE A 296 31.87 19.88 3.66
C PHE A 296 32.44 19.42 5.00
N TYR A 297 31.82 19.84 6.10
CA TYR A 297 32.32 19.52 7.43
C TYR A 297 31.22 19.45 8.47
N SER A 298 31.42 18.56 9.43
CA SER A 298 30.60 18.43 10.63
C SER A 298 31.50 18.38 11.86
N ALA A 299 31.11 19.06 12.93
CA ALA A 299 31.80 19.01 14.21
C ALA A 299 30.83 18.69 15.34
N LEU A 300 31.11 17.61 16.07
CA LEU A 300 30.41 17.29 17.31
C LEU A 300 31.10 18.04 18.45
N LEU A 301 30.41 18.97 19.10
CA LEU A 301 31.01 19.86 20.09
C LEU A 301 30.21 19.90 21.39
N SER A 302 30.89 20.14 22.51
CA SER A 302 30.29 20.36 23.83
C SER A 302 29.81 21.80 24.05
N GLN A 303 30.22 22.70 23.16
CA GLN A 303 29.97 24.13 23.23
C GLN A 303 30.28 24.76 21.87
N PRO A 304 29.78 25.97 21.56
CA PRO A 304 29.99 26.57 20.26
C PRO A 304 31.48 26.80 19.99
N GLY A 305 31.90 26.49 18.76
CA GLY A 305 33.27 26.69 18.27
C GLY A 305 33.30 27.55 17.01
N GLU A 306 34.46 28.15 16.72
CA GLU A 306 34.71 28.90 15.49
C GLU A 306 35.43 28.00 14.48
N ILE A 307 34.83 27.83 13.29
CA ILE A 307 35.40 27.08 12.17
C ILE A 307 36.32 27.96 11.33
N SER A 308 37.46 27.42 10.93
CA SER A 308 38.35 27.99 9.93
C SER A 308 38.74 26.92 8.92
N VAL A 309 38.59 27.23 7.63
CA VAL A 309 39.04 26.38 6.53
C VAL A 309 40.01 27.18 5.69
N THR A 310 41.21 26.65 5.48
CA THR A 310 42.23 27.27 4.65
C THR A 310 42.69 26.34 3.54
N ILE A 311 42.96 26.91 2.37
CA ILE A 311 43.67 26.23 1.28
C ILE A 311 44.94 27.03 0.98
N ASP A 312 46.11 26.39 1.09
CA ASP A 312 47.43 27.02 0.96
C ASP A 312 47.54 28.30 1.83
N GLY A 313 47.03 28.21 3.07
CA GLY A 313 47.00 29.30 4.03
C GLY A 313 45.96 30.41 3.78
N VAL A 314 45.19 30.36 2.68
CA VAL A 314 44.10 31.31 2.39
C VAL A 314 42.82 30.88 3.09
N ASN A 315 42.32 31.70 4.02
CA ASN A 315 41.04 31.44 4.70
C ASN A 315 39.85 31.69 3.76
N LEU A 316 38.99 30.68 3.63
CA LEU A 316 37.84 30.69 2.71
C LEU A 316 36.56 31.30 3.30
N GLY A 317 36.57 31.75 4.55
CA GLY A 317 35.40 32.34 5.22
C GLY A 317 34.34 31.32 5.61
N ALA A 318 34.77 30.13 6.05
CA ALA A 318 33.88 29.07 6.52
C ALA A 318 32.96 29.54 7.67
N ALA A 319 31.73 29.02 7.69
CA ALA A 319 30.73 29.31 8.72
C ALA A 319 29.76 28.13 8.88
N TRP A 320 29.20 27.99 10.07
CA TRP A 320 28.15 27.00 10.33
C TRP A 320 26.85 27.38 9.62
N THR A 321 26.30 26.47 8.82
CA THR A 321 24.96 26.59 8.24
C THR A 321 23.92 26.01 9.19
N ASN A 322 24.28 24.97 9.94
CA ASN A 322 23.42 24.30 10.90
C ASN A 322 24.12 24.21 12.26
N THR A 323 23.36 24.49 13.32
CA THR A 323 23.84 24.49 14.71
C THR A 323 22.79 23.84 15.61
N PRO A 324 23.18 23.07 16.63
CA PRO A 324 22.25 22.43 17.55
C PRO A 324 21.58 23.46 18.48
N SER A 325 20.34 23.19 18.90
CA SER A 325 19.56 24.13 19.72
C SER A 325 20.08 24.33 21.15
N GLY A 326 20.84 23.36 21.67
CA GLY A 326 21.34 23.30 23.06
C GLY A 326 22.84 23.57 23.20
N ASN A 327 23.50 24.13 22.17
CA ASN A 327 24.96 24.34 22.05
C ASN A 327 25.83 23.06 22.06
N VAL A 328 25.33 21.94 22.60
CA VAL A 328 25.95 20.61 22.55
C VAL A 328 25.35 19.84 21.38
N GLY A 329 26.18 19.29 20.51
CA GLY A 329 25.73 18.47 19.38
C GLY A 329 26.52 18.73 18.11
N ILE A 330 25.95 18.32 16.98
CA ILE A 330 26.60 18.43 15.67
C ILE A 330 26.34 19.81 15.06
N TYR A 331 27.43 20.50 14.75
CA TYR A 331 27.48 21.69 13.91
C TYR A 331 27.84 21.23 12.50
N HIS A 332 27.20 21.79 11.48
CA HIS A 332 27.45 21.42 10.09
C HIS A 332 27.55 22.66 9.20
N GLY A 333 28.38 22.56 8.16
CA GLY A 333 28.57 23.62 7.19
C GLY A 333 29.36 23.15 5.98
N SER A 334 29.44 24.03 4.99
CA SER A 334 30.28 23.84 3.81
C SER A 334 30.84 25.17 3.33
N VAL A 335 31.96 25.14 2.63
CA VAL A 335 32.59 26.34 2.05
C VAL A 335 33.10 26.05 0.64
N SER A 336 32.90 26.99 -0.27
CA SER A 336 33.37 26.87 -1.65
C SER A 336 34.88 26.94 -1.72
N PHE A 337 35.51 25.98 -2.41
CA PHE A 337 36.93 26.04 -2.76
C PHE A 337 37.16 26.54 -4.19
N ALA A 338 36.10 26.90 -4.93
CA ALA A 338 36.21 27.40 -6.30
C ALA A 338 37.30 28.47 -6.45
N GLY A 339 38.27 28.22 -7.35
CA GLY A 339 39.41 29.09 -7.60
C GLY A 339 40.60 28.93 -6.64
N HIS A 340 40.56 27.94 -5.74
CA HIS A 340 41.63 27.61 -4.80
C HIS A 340 42.11 26.16 -4.99
N SER A 341 43.40 25.93 -4.78
CA SER A 341 44.08 24.63 -4.87
C SER A 341 45.28 24.62 -3.92
N GLY A 342 45.68 23.45 -3.42
CA GLY A 342 46.78 23.23 -2.49
C GLY A 342 46.33 22.59 -1.18
N ASP A 343 47.22 22.63 -0.18
CA ASP A 343 47.07 22.00 1.13
C ASP A 343 45.80 22.51 1.84
N VAL A 344 44.95 21.58 2.30
CA VAL A 344 43.70 21.89 2.99
C VAL A 344 43.88 21.72 4.49
N ILE A 345 43.53 22.73 5.28
CA ILE A 345 43.50 22.63 6.75
C ILE A 345 42.15 23.12 7.25
N LEU A 346 41.48 22.28 8.05
CA LEU A 346 40.29 22.65 8.78
C LEU A 346 40.59 22.68 10.26
N SER A 347 40.14 23.71 10.95
CA SER A 347 40.25 23.80 12.40
C SER A 347 38.98 24.34 13.03
N VAL A 348 38.61 23.75 14.17
CA VAL A 348 37.58 24.28 15.05
C VAL A 348 38.23 24.68 16.37
N THR A 349 38.13 25.97 16.69
CA THR A 349 38.58 26.49 17.98
C THR A 349 37.40 26.54 18.94
N THR A 350 37.48 25.79 20.03
CA THR A 350 36.52 25.84 21.13
C THR A 350 37.21 26.32 22.41
N PRO A 351 36.46 26.68 23.47
CA PRO A 351 37.04 26.87 24.79
C PRO A 351 37.68 25.60 25.38
N SER A 352 37.38 24.39 24.85
CA SER A 352 37.94 23.11 25.29
C SER A 352 39.22 22.72 24.56
N GLY A 353 39.53 23.32 23.42
CA GLY A 353 40.77 23.09 22.68
C GLY A 353 40.66 23.38 21.19
N LEU A 354 41.71 22.98 20.46
CA LEU A 354 41.77 23.02 19.00
C LEU A 354 41.52 21.61 18.46
N LEU A 355 40.55 21.47 17.56
CA LEU A 355 40.38 20.29 16.71
C LEU A 355 40.89 20.68 15.32
N GLU A 356 41.84 19.92 14.77
CA GLU A 356 42.44 20.21 13.47
C GLU A 356 42.52 18.95 12.61
N VAL A 357 42.14 19.08 11.34
CA VAL A 357 42.27 18.06 10.31
C VAL A 357 43.19 18.61 9.21
N GLU A 358 44.32 17.94 9.03
CA GLU A 358 45.17 18.11 7.85
C GLU A 358 44.56 17.29 6.70
N GLY A 359 44.02 17.99 5.71
CA GLY A 359 43.36 17.41 4.56
C GLY A 359 44.32 17.02 3.45
N LYS A 360 43.85 16.18 2.51
CA LYS A 360 44.54 15.99 1.23
C LYS A 360 44.47 17.26 0.36
N ASP A 361 45.52 17.52 -0.40
CA ASP A 361 45.60 18.67 -1.29
C ASP A 361 44.48 18.67 -2.33
N ILE A 362 43.88 19.83 -2.58
CA ILE A 362 43.00 20.03 -3.73
C ILE A 362 43.88 20.39 -4.93
N SER A 363 43.90 19.53 -5.94
CA SER A 363 44.69 19.74 -7.15
C SER A 363 44.15 20.88 -8.01
N SER A 364 45.05 21.67 -8.60
CA SER A 364 44.72 22.66 -9.64
C SER A 364 44.39 22.03 -11.00
N ASP A 365 44.77 20.77 -11.17
CA ASP A 365 44.58 19.94 -12.37
C ASP A 365 43.89 18.62 -11.99
N CYS A 366 43.82 17.65 -12.90
CA CYS A 366 43.29 16.33 -12.59
C CYS A 366 44.19 15.60 -11.56
N TYR A 367 43.67 15.29 -10.36
CA TYR A 367 44.45 14.73 -9.24
C TYR A 367 45.21 13.43 -9.61
N MET A 368 44.57 12.54 -10.38
CA MET A 368 45.18 11.29 -10.85
C MET A 368 46.03 11.43 -12.12
N GLY A 369 46.34 12.66 -12.54
CA GLY A 369 47.43 12.93 -13.47
C GLY A 369 47.21 12.56 -14.94
N ASN A 370 45.98 12.23 -15.40
CA ASN A 370 45.41 12.60 -16.73
C ASN A 370 44.20 11.78 -17.28
N LEU A 371 43.56 10.82 -16.58
CA LEU A 371 42.65 9.89 -17.31
C LEU A 371 41.13 9.93 -17.02
N VAL A 372 40.62 9.97 -15.79
CA VAL A 372 39.16 10.09 -15.51
C VAL A 372 38.98 10.69 -14.10
N GLU A 373 37.92 11.46 -13.87
CA GLU A 373 37.54 12.02 -12.56
C GLU A 373 37.22 10.89 -11.57
N ASN A 374 37.76 10.97 -10.36
CA ASN A 374 37.26 10.18 -9.24
C ASN A 374 36.21 10.98 -8.48
N TRP A 375 34.95 10.61 -8.66
CA TRP A 375 33.81 11.28 -8.01
C TRP A 375 33.64 10.90 -6.55
N ASN A 376 34.37 9.89 -6.07
CA ASN A 376 34.37 9.47 -4.69
C ASN A 376 34.98 10.55 -3.76
N ALA A 377 34.49 10.64 -2.53
CA ALA A 377 34.92 11.67 -1.60
C ALA A 377 36.17 11.23 -0.85
N TRP A 378 37.08 12.16 -0.58
CA TRP A 378 38.03 11.97 0.51
C TRP A 378 37.36 12.37 1.83
N VAL A 379 37.48 11.54 2.87
CA VAL A 379 36.95 11.85 4.20
C VAL A 379 38.09 11.90 5.21
N GLY A 380 38.20 13.02 5.91
CA GLY A 380 39.17 13.24 6.99
C GLY A 380 38.47 13.45 8.32
N TYR A 381 39.14 13.11 9.42
CA TYR A 381 38.62 13.42 10.74
C TYR A 381 39.71 13.57 11.81
N THR A 382 39.33 14.19 12.91
CA THR A 382 40.09 14.25 14.15
C THR A 382 39.13 14.12 15.33
N MET A 383 39.56 13.42 16.38
CA MET A 383 38.76 13.21 17.59
C MET A 383 39.48 13.78 18.80
N GLY A 384 38.72 14.46 19.66
CA GLY A 384 39.16 15.06 20.90
C GLY A 384 38.61 14.35 22.13
N ASN A 385 38.28 15.15 23.14
CA ASN A 385 37.82 14.68 24.44
C ASN A 385 36.40 14.11 24.38
N SER A 386 36.01 13.32 25.39
CA SER A 386 34.60 12.96 25.58
C SER A 386 33.71 14.20 25.69
N LEU A 387 32.48 14.09 25.18
CA LEU A 387 31.52 15.18 25.25
C LEU A 387 31.24 15.60 26.70
N SER A 388 31.15 16.92 26.91
CA SER A 388 30.78 17.56 28.17
C SER A 388 29.40 18.21 28.02
N GLY A 389 28.38 17.57 28.56
CA GLY A 389 27.00 18.06 28.49
C GLY A 389 26.07 17.02 27.89
N THR A 390 24.81 17.40 27.74
CA THR A 390 23.76 16.54 27.19
C THR A 390 23.28 17.14 25.89
N SER A 391 23.01 16.29 24.90
CA SER A 391 22.32 16.70 23.68
C SER A 391 20.99 17.41 23.98
N PRO A 392 20.41 18.12 23.00
CA PRO A 392 18.99 18.42 23.02
C PRO A 392 18.15 17.16 23.28
N ASP A 393 16.98 17.38 23.87
CA ASP A 393 15.97 16.34 24.10
C ASP A 393 15.05 16.33 22.90
N LEU A 394 15.16 15.31 22.04
CA LEU A 394 14.40 15.17 20.80
C LEU A 394 12.89 15.27 21.02
N ALA A 395 12.38 14.80 22.17
CA ALA A 395 10.96 14.87 22.50
C ALA A 395 10.46 16.32 22.70
N LYS A 396 11.37 17.30 22.81
CA LYS A 396 11.08 18.73 22.89
C LYS A 396 11.43 19.48 21.61
N GLU A 397 11.96 18.78 20.61
CA GLU A 397 12.30 19.36 19.33
C GLU A 397 11.19 19.11 18.31
N VAL A 398 11.05 20.06 17.40
CA VAL A 398 10.19 19.99 16.22
C VAL A 398 11.03 20.40 15.02
N CYS A 399 10.56 20.11 13.82
CA CYS A 399 11.18 20.68 12.64
C CYS A 399 11.02 22.20 12.65
N VAL A 400 12.13 22.94 12.54
CA VAL A 400 12.16 24.41 12.54
C VAL A 400 12.68 25.00 11.23
N GLU A 401 13.23 24.18 10.34
CA GLU A 401 13.55 24.57 8.96
C GLU A 401 13.28 23.38 8.05
N GLY A 402 12.67 23.65 6.91
CA GLY A 402 12.34 22.64 5.92
C GLY A 402 11.96 23.26 4.59
N TRP A 403 11.82 22.42 3.57
CA TRP A 403 11.47 22.85 2.22
C TRP A 403 10.48 21.87 1.58
N GLY A 404 9.93 22.23 0.44
CA GLY A 404 9.00 21.39 -0.33
C GLY A 404 9.19 21.61 -1.82
N MET A 405 8.67 20.71 -2.65
CA MET A 405 8.85 20.78 -4.10
C MET A 405 7.91 21.81 -4.75
N GLY A 406 8.40 22.55 -5.75
CA GLY A 406 7.61 23.52 -6.51
C GLY A 406 6.89 24.54 -5.61
N ASP A 407 5.57 24.66 -5.76
CA ASP A 407 4.74 25.59 -4.99
C ASP A 407 4.62 25.25 -3.49
N PHE A 408 5.03 24.05 -3.06
CA PHE A 408 5.15 23.73 -1.63
C PHE A 408 6.33 24.44 -0.98
N ASN A 409 7.35 24.86 -1.73
CA ASN A 409 8.61 25.35 -1.15
C ASN A 409 8.40 26.50 -0.15
N GLY A 410 7.71 27.56 -0.59
CA GLY A 410 7.44 28.70 0.28
C GLY A 410 6.52 28.37 1.45
N LEU A 411 5.55 27.47 1.24
CA LEU A 411 4.63 27.01 2.29
C LEU A 411 5.38 26.22 3.36
N CYS A 412 6.21 25.26 2.96
CA CYS A 412 7.01 24.44 3.86
C CYS A 412 8.05 25.27 4.60
N GLN A 413 8.78 26.15 3.92
CA GLN A 413 9.73 27.06 4.57
C GLN A 413 9.06 27.87 5.69
N PHE A 414 7.89 28.44 5.42
CA PHE A 414 7.15 29.19 6.43
C PHE A 414 6.58 28.29 7.53
N ALA A 415 5.90 27.20 7.17
CA ALA A 415 5.22 26.32 8.11
C ALA A 415 6.21 25.61 9.05
N CYS A 416 7.29 25.04 8.51
CA CYS A 416 8.33 24.39 9.29
C CYS A 416 9.01 25.40 10.22
N SER A 417 9.22 26.66 9.81
CA SER A 417 9.73 27.73 10.70
C SER A 417 8.88 28.02 11.94
N LEU A 418 7.63 27.56 11.94
CA LEU A 418 6.68 27.69 13.04
C LEU A 418 6.42 26.37 13.78
N GLY A 419 7.13 25.29 13.43
CA GLY A 419 6.98 23.97 14.05
C GLY A 419 5.94 23.06 13.40
N TYR A 420 5.36 23.43 12.24
CA TYR A 420 4.40 22.59 11.50
C TYR A 420 5.01 22.15 10.16
N CYS A 421 5.47 20.89 10.05
CA CYS A 421 6.21 20.41 8.89
C CYS A 421 5.70 19.03 8.41
N PRO A 422 4.54 18.96 7.73
CA PRO A 422 3.92 17.68 7.37
C PRO A 422 4.78 16.87 6.39
N VAL A 423 5.12 15.63 6.77
CA VAL A 423 6.03 14.73 6.01
C VAL A 423 5.52 14.39 4.60
N GLY A 424 4.22 14.43 4.37
CA GLY A 424 3.62 14.20 3.05
C GLY A 424 3.78 15.36 2.07
N ALA A 425 4.40 16.48 2.48
CA ALA A 425 4.63 17.64 1.61
C ALA A 425 5.95 18.36 1.84
N CYS A 426 6.53 18.26 3.04
CA CYS A 426 7.71 18.99 3.44
C CYS A 426 8.83 18.04 3.90
N VAL A 427 10.06 18.42 3.57
CA VAL A 427 11.30 17.77 4.00
C VAL A 427 11.93 18.60 5.09
N CYS A 428 12.13 18.00 6.28
CA CYS A 428 12.81 18.66 7.38
C CYS A 428 14.32 18.72 7.14
N THR A 429 14.93 19.85 7.46
CA THR A 429 16.38 20.07 7.34
C THR A 429 17.02 20.55 8.65
N LYS A 430 16.23 20.80 9.68
CA LYS A 430 16.73 21.21 11.00
C LYS A 430 15.70 21.00 12.10
N LEU A 431 16.14 20.35 13.18
CA LEU A 431 15.40 20.27 14.43
C LEU A 431 15.72 21.43 15.38
N GLY A 432 14.73 21.78 16.21
CA GLY A 432 14.90 22.79 17.25
C GLY A 432 13.70 22.92 18.17
N PRO A 433 13.79 23.74 19.24
CA PRO A 433 12.70 23.90 20.19
C PRO A 433 11.48 24.52 19.53
N HIS A 434 10.29 24.18 20.03
CA HIS A 434 9.04 24.69 19.51
C HIS A 434 9.05 26.23 19.36
N PRO A 435 8.93 26.75 18.13
CA PRO A 435 8.91 28.20 17.91
C PRO A 435 7.69 28.83 18.59
N LYS A 436 7.83 30.09 19.02
CA LYS A 436 6.69 30.85 19.53
C LYS A 436 5.82 31.28 18.35
N LEU A 437 4.62 30.71 18.27
CA LEU A 437 3.67 31.05 17.21
C LEU A 437 3.29 32.55 17.25
N PRO A 438 3.24 33.23 16.09
CA PRO A 438 2.64 34.55 15.96
C PRO A 438 1.16 34.54 16.39
N LYS A 439 0.55 35.73 16.53
CA LYS A 439 -0.89 35.80 16.78
C LYS A 439 -1.65 35.36 15.52
N PRO A 440 -2.62 34.43 15.62
CA PRO A 440 -3.47 34.06 14.50
C PRO A 440 -4.19 35.26 13.90
N THR A 441 -4.22 35.33 12.58
CA THR A 441 -4.94 36.37 11.82
C THR A 441 -6.41 36.03 11.62
N ASN A 442 -6.83 34.79 11.94
CA ASN A 442 -8.15 34.22 11.64
C ASN A 442 -8.50 34.19 10.14
N VAL A 443 -7.49 34.23 9.26
CA VAL A 443 -7.67 34.01 7.83
C VAL A 443 -7.70 32.50 7.57
N VAL A 444 -8.82 32.02 7.04
CA VAL A 444 -8.93 30.61 6.61
C VAL A 444 -8.35 30.47 5.21
N GLY A 445 -7.33 29.61 5.08
CA GLY A 445 -6.69 29.30 3.81
C GLY A 445 -7.20 28.01 3.19
N TYR A 446 -7.33 28.02 1.87
CA TYR A 446 -7.69 26.87 1.03
C TYR A 446 -6.66 26.72 -0.09
N PRO A 447 -6.52 25.53 -0.69
CA PRO A 447 -5.77 25.40 -1.95
C PRO A 447 -6.31 26.35 -3.01
N ALA A 448 -5.41 26.96 -3.78
CA ALA A 448 -5.79 27.78 -4.93
C ALA A 448 -6.46 26.94 -6.03
N ALA A 449 -7.21 27.58 -6.92
CA ALA A 449 -7.85 26.89 -8.05
C ALA A 449 -6.80 26.14 -8.90
N GLY A 450 -7.06 24.86 -9.20
CA GLY A 450 -6.12 24.01 -9.95
C GLY A 450 -5.08 23.29 -9.08
N LYS A 451 -5.11 23.47 -7.75
CA LYS A 451 -4.27 22.72 -6.80
C LYS A 451 -4.99 21.50 -6.24
N SER A 452 -4.21 20.52 -5.81
CA SER A 452 -4.72 19.29 -5.21
C SER A 452 -4.96 19.41 -3.71
N ALA A 453 -5.60 18.40 -3.12
CA ALA A 453 -5.88 18.32 -1.69
C ALA A 453 -4.62 18.33 -0.81
N ASN A 454 -3.45 17.98 -1.36
CA ASN A 454 -2.16 17.96 -0.63
C ASN A 454 -1.77 19.34 -0.08
N TYR A 455 -2.30 20.42 -0.66
CA TYR A 455 -2.07 21.79 -0.18
C TYR A 455 -2.95 22.19 1.01
N ALA A 456 -4.00 21.43 1.34
CA ALA A 456 -5.05 21.88 2.25
C ALA A 456 -4.55 22.18 3.66
N GLY A 457 -3.79 21.27 4.27
CA GLY A 457 -3.24 21.45 5.62
C GLY A 457 -2.27 22.63 5.69
N LEU A 458 -1.36 22.73 4.72
CA LEU A 458 -0.39 23.83 4.62
C LEU A 458 -1.07 25.17 4.37
N CYS A 459 -2.03 25.26 3.44
CA CYS A 459 -2.74 26.51 3.19
C CYS A 459 -3.57 26.96 4.39
N SER A 460 -4.24 26.05 5.08
CA SER A 460 -4.97 26.37 6.30
C SER A 460 -4.05 26.98 7.36
N PHE A 461 -2.91 26.33 7.63
CA PHE A 461 -1.96 26.77 8.65
C PHE A 461 -1.24 28.08 8.25
N THR A 462 -0.65 28.13 7.06
CA THR A 462 0.18 29.26 6.64
C THR A 462 -0.62 30.55 6.47
N CYS A 463 -1.83 30.49 5.91
CA CYS A 463 -2.69 31.65 5.76
C CYS A 463 -3.14 32.20 7.13
N GLU A 464 -3.45 31.33 8.10
CA GLU A 464 -3.80 31.74 9.46
C GLU A 464 -2.69 32.55 10.12
N TYR A 465 -1.43 32.23 9.85
CA TYR A 465 -0.26 32.93 10.40
C TYR A 465 0.32 34.02 9.49
N GLY A 466 -0.38 34.40 8.42
CA GLY A 466 -0.07 35.58 7.61
C GLY A 466 0.77 35.33 6.37
N TYR A 467 0.99 34.07 5.97
CA TYR A 467 1.64 33.70 4.72
C TYR A 467 0.65 32.96 3.82
N CYS A 468 0.02 33.67 2.87
CA CYS A 468 -1.01 33.12 1.99
C CYS A 468 -0.70 33.44 0.52
N PRO A 469 0.28 32.77 -0.09
CA PRO A 469 0.70 33.07 -1.46
C PRO A 469 -0.38 32.66 -2.45
N SER A 470 -0.85 33.60 -3.28
CA SER A 470 -1.97 33.39 -4.21
C SER A 470 -1.73 32.32 -5.27
N ALA A 471 -0.46 31.94 -5.52
CA ALA A 471 -0.09 30.88 -6.44
C ALA A 471 -0.44 29.48 -5.91
N ALA A 472 -0.43 29.28 -4.58
CA ALA A 472 -0.66 28.00 -3.94
C ALA A 472 -1.94 27.97 -3.09
N CYS A 473 -2.30 29.10 -2.47
CA CYS A 473 -3.42 29.23 -1.54
C CYS A 473 -4.36 30.38 -1.89
N GLY A 474 -5.61 30.27 -1.47
CA GLY A 474 -6.63 31.31 -1.53
C GLY A 474 -7.44 31.39 -0.24
N THR A 475 -8.24 32.44 -0.08
CA THR A 475 -9.12 32.64 1.09
C THR A 475 -10.56 32.19 0.84
N VAL A 476 -10.81 31.59 -0.33
CA VAL A 476 -12.11 31.05 -0.74
C VAL A 476 -11.84 29.66 -1.29
N SER A 477 -12.66 28.68 -0.91
CA SER A 477 -12.58 27.32 -1.43
C SER A 477 -12.78 27.32 -2.95
N ALA A 478 -11.94 26.56 -3.65
CA ALA A 478 -12.00 26.35 -5.09
C ALA A 478 -12.06 24.85 -5.40
N PRO A 479 -12.56 24.44 -6.58
CA PRO A 479 -12.47 23.06 -7.04
C PRO A 479 -11.02 22.58 -7.04
N LEU A 480 -10.79 21.41 -6.44
CA LEU A 480 -9.48 20.77 -6.36
C LEU A 480 -9.25 19.89 -7.59
N THR A 481 -7.98 19.74 -7.97
CA THR A 481 -7.56 18.80 -9.01
C THR A 481 -7.06 17.51 -8.36
N ILE A 482 -7.39 16.37 -8.95
CA ILE A 482 -6.71 15.12 -8.64
C ILE A 482 -5.52 15.04 -9.59
N PRO A 483 -4.29 15.15 -9.09
CA PRO A 483 -3.13 15.13 -9.96
C PRO A 483 -2.94 13.70 -10.46
N THR A 484 -2.77 13.54 -11.77
CA THR A 484 -2.54 12.23 -12.41
C THR A 484 -1.15 11.66 -12.11
N VAL A 485 -0.24 12.50 -11.60
CA VAL A 485 1.08 12.12 -11.12
C VAL A 485 1.37 12.82 -9.80
N SER A 486 2.11 12.16 -8.92
CA SER A 486 2.51 12.77 -7.65
C SER A 486 3.32 14.04 -7.90
N PRO A 487 3.03 15.16 -7.22
CA PRO A 487 3.81 16.39 -7.34
C PRO A 487 5.23 16.27 -6.75
N PHE A 488 5.55 15.12 -6.14
CA PHE A 488 6.86 14.78 -5.60
C PHE A 488 7.65 13.82 -6.50
N THR A 489 7.04 13.34 -7.59
CA THR A 489 7.75 12.57 -8.63
C THR A 489 8.55 13.56 -9.50
N PRO A 490 9.86 13.37 -9.67
CA PRO A 490 10.66 14.20 -10.57
C PRO A 490 10.17 14.12 -12.02
N ASP A 491 10.33 15.21 -12.77
CA ASP A 491 10.11 15.20 -14.21
C ASP A 491 11.11 14.27 -14.91
N THR A 492 10.70 13.68 -16.03
CA THR A 492 11.53 12.89 -16.94
C THR A 492 11.66 13.61 -18.28
N CYS A 493 12.50 13.09 -19.18
CA CYS A 493 12.47 13.54 -20.57
C CYS A 493 11.19 13.02 -21.25
N VAL A 494 10.49 13.91 -21.95
CA VAL A 494 9.27 13.56 -22.72
C VAL A 494 9.41 13.90 -24.20
N SER A 495 10.51 14.53 -24.59
CA SER A 495 10.85 14.75 -26.00
C SER A 495 12.33 15.08 -26.12
N GLY A 496 13.01 14.51 -27.10
CA GLY A 496 14.42 14.77 -27.35
C GLY A 496 14.80 14.51 -28.80
N GLY A 497 16.07 14.76 -29.13
CA GLY A 497 16.62 14.51 -30.45
C GLY A 497 18.10 14.20 -30.39
N GLY A 498 18.60 13.52 -31.41
CA GLY A 498 20.01 13.18 -31.57
C GLY A 498 20.56 13.69 -32.89
N GLU A 499 21.84 13.43 -33.15
CA GLU A 499 22.49 13.74 -34.42
C GLU A 499 22.78 12.48 -35.24
N GLY A 500 22.91 12.63 -36.56
CA GLY A 500 23.29 11.52 -37.45
C GLY A 500 22.31 10.35 -37.40
N GLY A 501 22.84 9.12 -37.35
CA GLY A 501 22.04 7.89 -37.28
C GLY A 501 21.17 7.77 -36.02
N LEU A 502 21.55 8.42 -34.93
CA LEU A 502 20.83 8.36 -33.65
C LEU A 502 19.60 9.29 -33.60
N THR A 503 19.38 10.10 -34.63
CA THR A 503 18.25 11.07 -34.68
C THR A 503 16.91 10.39 -34.38
N GLY A 504 16.62 9.26 -35.03
CA GLY A 504 15.38 8.51 -34.84
C GLY A 504 15.28 7.87 -33.46
N LEU A 505 16.36 7.22 -33.01
CA LEU A 505 16.45 6.56 -31.71
C LEU A 505 16.25 7.53 -30.56
N CYS A 506 16.96 8.64 -30.56
CA CYS A 506 16.79 9.68 -29.54
C CYS A 506 15.38 10.29 -29.58
N SER A 507 14.80 10.49 -30.76
CA SER A 507 13.42 11.00 -30.86
C SER A 507 12.39 10.04 -30.25
N PHE A 508 12.60 8.73 -30.41
CA PHE A 508 11.74 7.71 -29.85
C PHE A 508 11.98 7.51 -28.34
N ALA A 509 13.23 7.23 -27.95
CA ALA A 509 13.57 6.84 -26.58
C ALA A 509 13.36 7.99 -25.58
N CYS A 510 13.76 9.22 -25.95
CA CYS A 510 13.56 10.39 -25.10
C CYS A 510 12.09 10.74 -24.88
N ASN A 511 11.16 10.23 -25.72
CA ASN A 511 9.73 10.40 -25.50
C ASN A 511 9.24 9.63 -24.26
N PHE A 512 9.98 8.61 -23.81
CA PHE A 512 9.62 7.71 -22.71
C PHE A 512 10.65 7.76 -21.56
N GLY A 513 11.31 8.90 -21.35
CA GLY A 513 12.30 9.08 -20.28
C GLY A 513 13.71 8.57 -20.58
N TYR A 514 13.88 7.62 -21.50
CA TYR A 514 15.21 7.07 -21.83
C TYR A 514 15.96 7.99 -22.81
N CYS A 515 16.65 8.99 -22.28
CA CYS A 515 17.33 10.04 -23.06
C CYS A 515 18.82 10.24 -22.64
N PRO A 516 19.73 9.33 -23.01
CA PRO A 516 21.13 9.38 -22.58
C PRO A 516 21.83 10.65 -23.06
N ILE A 517 22.41 11.42 -22.13
CA ILE A 517 22.92 12.78 -22.38
C ILE A 517 24.12 12.81 -23.34
N TYR A 518 24.86 11.70 -23.46
CA TYR A 518 25.99 11.57 -24.39
C TYR A 518 25.57 11.43 -25.86
N ASN A 519 24.38 10.91 -26.13
CA ASN A 519 23.89 10.69 -27.50
C ASN A 519 22.71 11.59 -27.87
N CYS A 520 21.89 11.96 -26.88
CA CYS A 520 20.62 12.63 -27.07
C CYS A 520 20.55 13.95 -26.30
N THR A 521 19.82 14.91 -26.85
CA THR A 521 19.46 16.17 -26.18
C THR A 521 17.98 16.13 -25.82
N CYS A 522 17.67 16.20 -24.53
CA CYS A 522 16.31 16.40 -24.08
C CYS A 522 15.84 17.83 -24.42
N THR A 523 14.70 17.94 -25.09
CA THR A 523 14.13 19.21 -25.56
C THR A 523 12.85 19.62 -24.81
N ALA A 524 12.22 18.69 -24.10
CA ALA A 524 11.10 18.95 -23.20
C ALA A 524 11.08 17.96 -22.03
N THR A 525 10.68 18.43 -20.86
CA THR A 525 10.51 17.63 -19.64
C THR A 525 9.05 17.62 -19.18
N GLY A 526 8.66 16.59 -18.45
CA GLY A 526 7.33 16.47 -17.86
C GLY A 526 7.14 15.14 -17.14
N PRO A 527 5.89 14.79 -16.78
CA PRO A 527 5.58 13.47 -16.24
C PRO A 527 6.02 12.35 -17.19
N LEU A 528 6.46 11.23 -16.63
CA LEU A 528 6.88 10.07 -17.43
C LEU A 528 5.75 9.62 -18.35
N ASN A 529 6.02 9.60 -19.65
CA ASN A 529 5.20 8.84 -20.58
C ASN A 529 5.61 7.38 -20.44
N GLU A 530 4.68 6.53 -20.02
CA GLU A 530 4.98 5.12 -19.83
C GLU A 530 5.48 4.50 -21.14
N PRO A 531 6.64 3.83 -21.12
CA PRO A 531 7.14 3.17 -22.30
C PRO A 531 6.20 2.02 -22.71
N PRO A 532 6.07 1.73 -24.01
CA PRO A 532 5.40 0.53 -24.49
C PRO A 532 5.97 -0.73 -23.82
N ALA A 533 5.12 -1.74 -23.65
CA ALA A 533 5.53 -3.05 -23.14
C ALA A 533 6.68 -3.62 -23.97
N GLN A 534 7.63 -4.27 -23.30
CA GLN A 534 8.77 -4.87 -23.98
C GLN A 534 8.36 -6.15 -24.72
N ASN A 535 8.77 -6.24 -25.98
CA ASN A 535 8.85 -7.46 -26.75
C ASN A 535 10.14 -8.20 -26.35
N THR A 536 10.01 -9.15 -25.42
CA THR A 536 11.13 -9.96 -24.91
C THR A 536 11.77 -10.88 -25.94
N SER A 537 11.16 -11.02 -27.13
CA SER A 537 11.69 -11.81 -28.24
C SER A 537 12.63 -11.01 -29.16
N ILE A 538 12.85 -9.72 -28.89
CA ILE A 538 13.72 -8.85 -29.68
C ILE A 538 14.79 -8.26 -28.78
N VAL A 539 16.07 -8.43 -29.16
CA VAL A 539 17.17 -7.68 -28.56
C VAL A 539 17.75 -6.75 -29.61
N GLY A 540 17.91 -5.48 -29.23
CA GLY A 540 18.51 -4.45 -30.08
C GLY A 540 19.98 -4.25 -29.75
N TRP A 541 20.83 -4.21 -30.77
CA TRP A 541 22.25 -3.96 -30.61
C TRP A 541 22.80 -2.98 -31.65
N ALA A 542 23.72 -2.12 -31.22
CA ALA A 542 24.42 -1.16 -32.03
C ALA A 542 25.85 -1.66 -32.37
N PRO A 543 26.14 -2.05 -33.64
CA PRO A 543 27.43 -2.65 -34.00
C PRO A 543 28.64 -1.71 -33.96
N ASP A 544 28.43 -0.47 -34.38
CA ASP A 544 29.51 0.45 -34.76
C ASP A 544 29.49 1.75 -33.95
N THR A 545 28.68 1.85 -32.89
CA THR A 545 28.53 3.05 -32.06
C THR A 545 28.22 2.71 -30.62
N GLU A 546 28.79 3.47 -29.69
CA GLU A 546 28.36 3.49 -28.29
C GLU A 546 27.03 4.27 -28.24
N ASP A 547 25.94 3.53 -28.17
CA ASP A 547 24.57 4.06 -28.23
C ASP A 547 23.96 4.27 -26.83
N ASN A 548 24.73 4.00 -25.77
CA ASN A 548 24.28 4.05 -24.38
C ASN A 548 22.93 3.35 -24.17
N GLY A 549 22.75 2.18 -24.79
CA GLY A 549 21.57 1.32 -24.63
C GLY A 549 20.33 1.74 -25.42
N LEU A 550 20.43 2.76 -26.28
CA LEU A 550 19.31 3.24 -27.13
C LEU A 550 18.70 2.13 -28.00
N CYS A 551 19.51 1.32 -28.66
CA CYS A 551 19.03 0.21 -29.48
C CYS A 551 18.35 -0.86 -28.64
N SER A 552 18.93 -1.23 -27.50
CA SER A 552 18.31 -2.19 -26.59
C SER A 552 16.95 -1.70 -26.10
N PHE A 553 16.87 -0.45 -25.66
CA PHE A 553 15.62 0.16 -25.19
C PHE A 553 14.56 0.26 -26.30
N ALA A 554 14.97 0.65 -27.51
CA ALA A 554 14.06 0.94 -28.60
C ALA A 554 13.58 -0.31 -29.35
N CYS A 555 14.49 -1.25 -29.65
CA CYS A 555 14.15 -2.47 -30.40
C CYS A 555 13.28 -3.42 -29.59
N THR A 556 13.48 -3.50 -28.26
CA THR A 556 12.57 -4.20 -27.35
C THR A 556 11.16 -3.57 -27.33
N ARG A 557 10.96 -2.41 -27.96
CA ARG A 557 9.66 -1.71 -28.04
C ARG A 557 9.22 -1.50 -29.49
N ASP A 558 9.62 -2.46 -30.34
CA ASP A 558 9.30 -2.54 -31.76
C ASP A 558 9.77 -1.34 -32.61
N TYR A 559 10.70 -0.51 -32.10
CA TYR A 559 11.36 0.56 -32.83
C TYR A 559 12.85 0.24 -33.06
N CYS A 560 13.15 -0.52 -34.11
CA CYS A 560 14.52 -0.88 -34.46
C CYS A 560 14.92 -0.39 -35.87
N PRO A 561 15.39 0.87 -35.99
CA PRO A 561 15.82 1.43 -37.27
C PRO A 561 17.14 0.77 -37.74
N SER A 562 17.15 0.29 -38.99
CA SER A 562 18.34 -0.27 -39.65
C SER A 562 18.96 0.77 -40.61
N PRO A 563 20.30 0.88 -40.72
CA PRO A 563 21.33 -0.02 -40.18
C PRO A 563 21.82 0.27 -38.76
N GLU A 564 21.30 1.30 -38.09
CA GLU A 564 21.82 1.79 -36.80
C GLU A 564 21.65 0.78 -35.66
N CYS A 565 20.51 0.10 -35.63
CA CYS A 565 20.24 -1.01 -34.73
C CYS A 565 19.98 -2.29 -35.53
N LEU A 566 20.52 -3.39 -35.02
CA LEU A 566 20.25 -4.73 -35.51
C LEU A 566 19.31 -5.42 -34.52
N ASN A 567 18.25 -6.04 -35.04
CA ASN A 567 17.39 -6.97 -34.31
C ASN A 567 18.06 -8.35 -34.33
N THR A 568 18.34 -8.91 -33.17
CA THR A 568 18.62 -10.34 -33.03
C THR A 568 17.43 -11.01 -32.37
N THR A 569 16.99 -12.12 -32.94
CA THR A 569 16.13 -13.06 -32.21
C THR A 569 17.01 -13.83 -31.21
N PRO A 570 16.49 -14.35 -30.09
CA PRO A 570 17.22 -15.29 -29.23
C PRO A 570 17.80 -16.49 -30.01
N ASP A 571 17.26 -16.79 -31.19
CA ASP A 571 17.73 -17.81 -32.14
C ASP A 571 18.93 -17.38 -33.01
N ASP A 572 19.41 -16.14 -32.92
CA ASP A 572 20.62 -15.66 -33.60
C ASP A 572 21.90 -15.83 -32.75
N ASP A 573 21.81 -16.52 -31.60
CA ASP A 573 22.97 -17.16 -30.97
C ASP A 573 23.09 -18.62 -31.47
N PRO A 574 23.97 -18.89 -32.45
CA PRO A 574 24.21 -20.23 -32.90
C PRO A 574 25.10 -20.92 -31.86
N CYS A 575 24.49 -21.47 -30.82
CA CYS A 575 25.15 -22.28 -29.81
C CYS A 575 26.10 -21.49 -28.87
N GLY A 576 25.53 -20.84 -27.85
CA GLY A 576 26.26 -20.40 -26.65
C GLY A 576 26.65 -21.56 -25.72
N ASN A 577 27.52 -22.45 -26.23
CA ASN A 577 28.28 -23.51 -25.56
C ASN A 577 27.55 -24.74 -24.95
N GLU A 578 27.77 -25.85 -25.68
CA GLU A 578 27.84 -27.27 -25.31
C GLU A 578 26.52 -28.06 -25.13
N ASP A 579 26.18 -28.75 -26.25
CA ASP A 579 25.61 -30.11 -26.38
C ASP A 579 24.30 -30.46 -25.65
N ASP A 580 23.16 -30.37 -26.36
CA ASP A 580 22.34 -31.56 -26.68
C ASP A 580 21.12 -31.23 -27.58
N ASP A 581 20.92 -32.09 -28.59
CA ASP A 581 19.82 -32.07 -29.56
C ASP A 581 18.46 -32.43 -28.91
N SER A 582 17.46 -31.55 -28.94
CA SER A 582 16.04 -31.99 -28.89
C SER A 582 15.04 -31.05 -29.58
N ASP A 583 14.33 -31.62 -30.56
CA ASP A 583 13.29 -31.03 -31.43
C ASP A 583 11.93 -30.87 -30.71
N GLU A 584 11.80 -30.05 -29.66
CA GLU A 584 10.51 -30.01 -28.95
C GLU A 584 10.16 -28.69 -28.24
N CYS A 585 10.03 -27.58 -28.97
CA CYS A 585 9.44 -26.34 -28.40
C CYS A 585 8.63 -25.53 -29.43
N SER A 586 7.37 -25.89 -29.72
CA SER A 586 6.39 -24.95 -30.32
C SER A 586 4.93 -25.32 -29.99
N GLY A 587 4.09 -24.34 -29.65
CA GLY A 587 2.61 -24.46 -29.59
C GLY A 587 1.90 -23.10 -29.65
N THR A 588 0.80 -22.97 -30.40
CA THR A 588 -0.01 -21.75 -30.65
C THR A 588 -1.49 -21.90 -30.21
N PHE A 589 -2.15 -20.79 -29.83
CA PHE A 589 -3.50 -20.72 -29.19
C PHE A 589 -4.70 -20.64 -30.19
N PRO A 590 -5.93 -21.15 -29.89
CA PRO A 590 -6.99 -21.41 -30.90
C PRO A 590 -8.21 -20.44 -31.06
N CYS A 591 -8.44 -19.39 -30.25
CA CYS A 591 -9.70 -18.58 -30.32
C CYS A 591 -9.68 -17.36 -31.27
N ASP A 592 -10.84 -17.00 -31.86
CA ASP A 592 -11.03 -15.77 -32.65
C ASP A 592 -11.56 -14.61 -31.78
N PHE A 593 -10.65 -13.74 -31.33
CA PHE A 593 -10.97 -12.60 -30.46
C PHE A 593 -11.69 -11.44 -31.16
N SER A 594 -11.99 -11.53 -32.46
CA SER A 594 -12.76 -10.50 -33.17
C SER A 594 -14.28 -10.63 -32.97
N VAL A 595 -14.74 -11.73 -32.39
CA VAL A 595 -16.16 -12.01 -32.10
C VAL A 595 -16.51 -11.55 -30.68
N ASN A 596 -17.61 -10.81 -30.51
CA ASN A 596 -18.09 -10.34 -29.20
C ASN A 596 -19.62 -10.47 -29.10
N TYR A 597 -20.13 -10.85 -27.93
CA TYR A 597 -21.57 -10.97 -27.63
C TYR A 597 -21.96 -9.95 -26.57
N SER A 598 -23.07 -9.24 -26.75
CA SER A 598 -23.53 -8.18 -25.83
C SER A 598 -24.59 -8.65 -24.83
N SER A 599 -25.01 -9.92 -24.88
CA SER A 599 -25.97 -10.49 -23.95
C SER A 599 -25.78 -12.00 -23.80
N LEU A 600 -26.25 -12.56 -22.68
CA LEU A 600 -26.23 -14.01 -22.49
C LEU A 600 -27.19 -14.73 -23.45
N ASP A 601 -28.26 -14.06 -23.90
CA ASP A 601 -29.20 -14.57 -24.90
C ASP A 601 -28.52 -14.82 -26.26
N ASP A 602 -27.73 -13.85 -26.72
CA ASP A 602 -27.05 -13.94 -28.02
C ASP A 602 -25.95 -15.01 -27.99
N LEU A 603 -25.19 -15.09 -26.89
CA LEU A 603 -24.17 -16.14 -26.71
C LEU A 603 -24.80 -17.53 -26.65
N GLU A 604 -25.90 -17.69 -25.91
CA GLU A 604 -26.58 -18.98 -25.77
C GLU A 604 -27.15 -19.51 -27.09
N ALA A 605 -27.59 -18.61 -27.99
CA ALA A 605 -28.14 -18.97 -29.30
C ALA A 605 -27.09 -19.57 -30.25
N ASP A 606 -25.80 -19.27 -30.04
CA ASP A 606 -24.70 -19.69 -30.92
C ASP A 606 -23.78 -20.78 -30.32
N LEU A 607 -24.03 -21.24 -29.08
CA LEU A 607 -23.20 -22.25 -28.39
C LEU A 607 -22.86 -23.51 -29.21
N ASP A 608 -23.80 -23.97 -30.04
CA ASP A 608 -23.58 -25.16 -30.86
C ASP A 608 -22.52 -24.97 -31.95
N LYS A 609 -22.15 -23.72 -32.27
CA LYS A 609 -21.23 -23.33 -33.35
C LYS A 609 -19.85 -22.90 -32.84
N LEU A 610 -19.66 -22.79 -31.53
CA LEU A 610 -18.44 -22.26 -30.91
C LEU A 610 -17.55 -23.39 -30.36
N ASP A 611 -16.24 -23.16 -30.34
CA ASP A 611 -15.31 -24.04 -29.64
C ASP A 611 -15.54 -23.91 -28.13
N PRO A 612 -15.67 -25.03 -27.37
CA PRO A 612 -15.92 -24.99 -25.93
C PRO A 612 -14.95 -24.10 -25.16
N TYR A 613 -13.69 -24.03 -25.57
CA TYR A 613 -12.67 -23.20 -24.93
C TYR A 613 -12.91 -21.70 -25.13
N CYS A 614 -13.51 -21.31 -26.24
CA CYS A 614 -13.77 -19.90 -26.55
C CYS A 614 -15.10 -19.39 -25.95
N VAL A 615 -15.99 -20.27 -25.50
CA VAL A 615 -17.27 -19.89 -24.87
C VAL A 615 -17.04 -19.08 -23.60
N ASP A 616 -16.08 -19.47 -22.76
CA ASP A 616 -15.78 -18.77 -21.51
C ASP A 616 -15.21 -17.36 -21.78
N VAL A 617 -14.42 -17.20 -22.85
CA VAL A 617 -13.89 -15.90 -23.29
C VAL A 617 -15.01 -14.97 -23.76
N TYR A 618 -15.92 -15.48 -24.60
CA TYR A 618 -17.04 -14.71 -25.12
C TYR A 618 -18.07 -14.35 -24.05
N MET A 619 -18.13 -15.11 -22.95
CA MET A 619 -19.03 -14.85 -21.83
C MET A 619 -18.68 -13.59 -21.05
N LEU A 620 -17.40 -13.19 -21.02
CA LEU A 620 -16.99 -11.90 -20.44
C LEU A 620 -17.64 -10.71 -21.18
N GLY A 621 -17.75 -10.80 -22.51
CA GLY A 621 -18.41 -9.78 -23.32
C GLY A 621 -19.90 -9.69 -23.03
N ALA A 622 -20.54 -10.85 -22.87
CA ALA A 622 -21.96 -10.91 -22.52
C ALA A 622 -22.23 -10.32 -21.13
N LEU A 623 -21.37 -10.60 -20.14
CA LEU A 623 -21.46 -10.03 -18.79
C LEU A 623 -21.26 -8.50 -18.77
N TYR A 624 -20.37 -7.97 -19.61
CA TYR A 624 -20.23 -6.52 -19.78
C TYR A 624 -21.54 -5.89 -20.28
N GLY A 625 -22.19 -6.49 -21.27
CA GLY A 625 -23.47 -5.97 -21.78
C GLY A 625 -24.65 -6.08 -20.81
N GLU A 626 -24.65 -7.10 -19.94
CA GLU A 626 -25.60 -7.22 -18.82
C GLU A 626 -25.42 -6.09 -17.79
N LEU A 627 -24.16 -5.69 -17.52
CA LEU A 627 -23.83 -4.56 -16.65
C LEU A 627 -24.34 -3.23 -17.24
N GLU A 628 -24.10 -2.98 -18.52
CA GLU A 628 -24.62 -1.81 -19.24
C GLU A 628 -26.15 -1.71 -19.18
N THR A 629 -26.82 -2.84 -19.39
CA THR A 629 -28.28 -2.92 -19.31
C THR A 629 -28.80 -2.61 -17.90
N THR A 630 -28.09 -3.10 -16.88
CA THR A 630 -28.39 -2.83 -15.46
C THR A 630 -28.29 -1.33 -15.14
N LEU A 631 -27.23 -0.67 -15.61
CA LEU A 631 -27.03 0.78 -15.43
C LEU A 631 -28.09 1.61 -16.15
N ALA A 632 -28.47 1.21 -17.37
CA ALA A 632 -29.51 1.88 -18.14
C ALA A 632 -30.87 1.79 -17.43
N ASN A 633 -31.21 0.63 -16.86
CA ASN A 633 -32.44 0.43 -16.10
C ASN A 633 -32.48 1.29 -14.83
N TYR A 634 -31.39 1.34 -14.06
CA TYR A 634 -31.29 2.22 -12.89
C TYR A 634 -31.48 3.69 -13.27
N THR A 635 -30.80 4.15 -14.32
CA THR A 635 -30.87 5.54 -14.81
C THR A 635 -32.29 5.89 -15.24
N SER A 636 -32.98 4.96 -15.91
CA SER A 636 -34.40 5.12 -16.29
C SER A 636 -35.30 5.32 -15.06
N ILE A 637 -35.15 4.48 -14.03
CA ILE A 637 -35.94 4.58 -12.78
C ILE A 637 -35.65 5.90 -12.06
N ALA A 638 -34.38 6.27 -11.94
CA ALA A 638 -33.93 7.51 -11.28
C ALA A 638 -34.48 8.79 -11.94
N HIS A 639 -34.72 8.77 -13.25
CA HIS A 639 -35.21 9.93 -14.00
C HIS A 639 -36.74 10.00 -14.15
N THR A 640 -37.46 8.89 -14.02
CA THR A 640 -38.88 8.80 -14.40
C THR A 640 -39.85 8.70 -13.22
N THR A 641 -39.33 8.59 -11.98
CA THR A 641 -40.13 8.26 -10.79
C THR A 641 -39.93 9.29 -9.68
N ASN A 642 -40.91 9.46 -8.79
CA ASN A 642 -40.75 10.26 -7.57
C ASN A 642 -40.31 9.35 -6.42
N TYR A 643 -39.12 8.78 -6.55
CA TYR A 643 -38.65 7.71 -5.68
C TYR A 643 -38.72 8.08 -4.19
N ASP A 644 -38.38 9.33 -3.81
CA ASP A 644 -38.39 9.73 -2.39
C ASP A 644 -39.79 9.62 -1.77
N GLU A 645 -40.83 9.98 -2.52
CA GLU A 645 -42.24 9.84 -2.10
C GLU A 645 -42.64 8.36 -2.08
N ASP A 646 -42.26 7.60 -3.10
CA ASP A 646 -42.57 6.17 -3.19
C ASP A 646 -41.87 5.36 -2.06
N PHE A 647 -40.64 5.73 -1.69
CA PHE A 647 -39.88 5.12 -0.60
C PHE A 647 -40.42 5.48 0.78
N GLU A 648 -40.89 6.71 0.99
CA GLU A 648 -41.52 7.10 2.26
C GLU A 648 -42.77 6.25 2.53
N GLU A 649 -43.62 6.07 1.54
CA GLU A 649 -44.83 5.23 1.65
C GLU A 649 -44.47 3.74 1.81
N TYR A 650 -43.47 3.26 1.08
CA TYR A 650 -42.92 1.92 1.25
C TYR A 650 -42.39 1.69 2.68
N ALA A 651 -41.54 2.58 3.20
CA ALA A 651 -40.94 2.46 4.52
C ALA A 651 -42.00 2.50 5.63
N LYS A 652 -42.99 3.39 5.51
CA LYS A 652 -44.15 3.45 6.41
C LYS A 652 -44.95 2.16 6.39
N TYR A 653 -45.19 1.58 5.22
CA TYR A 653 -45.84 0.28 5.10
C TYR A 653 -45.04 -0.82 5.81
N MET A 654 -43.74 -0.91 5.55
CA MET A 654 -42.86 -1.93 6.14
C MET A 654 -42.87 -1.88 7.67
N LYS A 655 -42.72 -0.69 8.27
CA LYS A 655 -42.79 -0.51 9.74
C LYS A 655 -44.13 -0.99 10.32
N ASN A 656 -45.22 -0.71 9.63
CA ASN A 656 -46.57 -1.07 10.07
C ASN A 656 -46.87 -2.57 9.91
N GLN A 657 -46.09 -3.32 9.10
CA GLN A 657 -46.27 -4.77 8.93
C GLN A 657 -45.49 -5.62 9.95
N VAL A 658 -44.46 -5.08 10.62
CA VAL A 658 -43.59 -5.87 11.52
C VAL A 658 -44.39 -6.57 12.62
N LEU A 659 -45.23 -5.85 13.37
CA LEU A 659 -46.03 -6.44 14.44
C LEU A 659 -47.06 -7.46 13.90
N PRO A 660 -47.88 -7.16 12.87
CA PRO A 660 -48.77 -8.16 12.27
C PRO A 660 -48.07 -9.44 11.82
N GLN A 661 -46.89 -9.33 11.19
CA GLN A 661 -46.11 -10.47 10.71
C GLN A 661 -45.51 -11.28 11.86
N LEU A 662 -44.99 -10.62 12.90
CA LEU A 662 -44.57 -11.29 14.13
C LEU A 662 -45.71 -12.05 14.79
N MET A 663 -46.90 -11.46 14.86
CA MET A 663 -48.08 -12.11 15.44
C MET A 663 -48.55 -13.30 14.59
N TYR A 664 -48.45 -13.21 13.27
CA TYR A 664 -48.72 -14.34 12.38
C TYR A 664 -47.69 -15.46 12.54
N PHE A 665 -46.40 -15.12 12.61
CA PHE A 665 -45.30 -16.07 12.79
C PHE A 665 -45.35 -16.78 14.16
N MET A 666 -45.65 -16.01 15.21
CA MET A 666 -45.78 -16.49 16.58
C MET A 666 -47.16 -17.06 16.89
N ASN A 667 -48.13 -16.95 15.96
CA ASN A 667 -49.56 -17.26 16.13
C ASN A 667 -49.88 -18.09 17.39
N SER A 668 -50.12 -17.38 18.49
CA SER A 668 -50.63 -17.91 19.75
C SER A 668 -52.15 -17.85 19.70
N SER A 669 -52.74 -18.64 18.80
CA SER A 669 -54.19 -18.74 18.66
C SER A 669 -54.83 -19.17 19.99
N GLU A 670 -55.81 -18.40 20.47
CA GLU A 670 -56.68 -18.74 21.61
C GLU A 670 -57.54 -20.01 21.39
N ILE A 671 -57.41 -20.69 20.24
CA ILE A 671 -58.24 -21.82 19.83
C ILE A 671 -57.42 -23.10 19.72
N ILE A 672 -57.80 -24.08 20.54
CA ILE A 672 -57.30 -25.46 20.60
C ILE A 672 -57.40 -26.14 19.22
N GLY A 673 -56.28 -26.67 18.72
CA GLY A 673 -56.26 -27.63 17.59
C GLY A 673 -55.99 -27.07 16.18
N LYS A 674 -55.42 -25.86 16.04
CA LYS A 674 -54.90 -25.33 14.75
C LYS A 674 -53.41 -25.00 14.86
N PRO A 675 -52.65 -25.03 13.73
CA PRO A 675 -51.19 -24.99 13.76
C PRO A 675 -50.71 -23.78 14.58
N SER A 676 -50.00 -24.07 15.67
CA SER A 676 -49.25 -23.09 16.43
C SER A 676 -48.32 -22.35 15.47
N GLY A 677 -48.20 -21.03 15.63
CA GLY A 677 -47.23 -20.26 14.87
C GLY A 677 -45.87 -20.94 14.97
N VAL A 678 -45.21 -21.15 13.82
CA VAL A 678 -43.94 -21.88 13.71
C VAL A 678 -42.87 -21.26 14.61
N GLY A 679 -42.98 -19.96 14.93
CA GLY A 679 -42.08 -19.28 15.86
C GLY A 679 -42.10 -19.83 17.30
N ASN A 680 -43.22 -20.41 17.77
CA ASN A 680 -43.30 -20.93 19.15
C ASN A 680 -42.38 -22.13 19.40
N GLN A 681 -42.03 -22.90 18.38
CA GLN A 681 -41.19 -24.10 18.55
C GLN A 681 -39.77 -23.77 19.05
N TYR A 682 -39.37 -22.51 18.92
CA TYR A 682 -38.07 -22.01 19.35
C TYR A 682 -38.08 -21.43 20.77
N PHE A 683 -39.18 -21.58 21.51
CA PHE A 683 -39.29 -21.10 22.89
C PHE A 683 -39.79 -22.21 23.83
N ASP A 684 -39.25 -22.16 25.05
CA ASP A 684 -39.86 -22.76 26.23
C ASP A 684 -40.56 -21.65 27.02
N CYS A 685 -41.69 -21.99 27.61
CA CYS A 685 -42.54 -21.07 28.33
C CYS A 685 -42.66 -21.48 29.80
N THR A 686 -42.60 -20.50 30.70
CA THR A 686 -42.87 -20.67 32.13
C THR A 686 -44.05 -19.80 32.53
N TYR A 687 -45.14 -20.43 32.99
CA TYR A 687 -46.32 -19.70 33.47
C TYR A 687 -46.15 -19.30 34.95
N SER A 688 -46.48 -18.05 35.30
CA SER A 688 -46.38 -17.54 36.67
C SER A 688 -47.63 -16.82 37.13
N VAL A 689 -48.10 -17.18 38.33
CA VAL A 689 -49.25 -16.56 39.02
C VAL A 689 -48.87 -16.26 40.46
N LEU A 690 -49.14 -15.05 40.95
CA LEU A 690 -48.77 -14.60 42.31
C LEU A 690 -47.28 -14.81 42.64
N ASN A 691 -46.38 -14.57 41.68
CA ASN A 691 -44.94 -14.84 41.79
C ASN A 691 -44.60 -16.32 42.08
N ARG A 692 -45.45 -17.25 41.64
CA ARG A 692 -45.16 -18.70 41.66
C ARG A 692 -45.06 -19.21 40.24
N ASN A 693 -43.87 -19.66 39.88
CA ASN A 693 -43.59 -20.22 38.57
C ASN A 693 -43.99 -21.69 38.52
N ASP A 694 -44.64 -22.10 37.43
CA ASP A 694 -44.91 -23.48 37.09
C ASP A 694 -43.68 -24.16 36.44
N SER A 695 -43.79 -25.44 36.08
CA SER A 695 -42.74 -26.12 35.31
C SER A 695 -42.59 -25.53 33.91
N ARG A 696 -41.34 -25.37 33.48
CA ARG A 696 -40.97 -24.98 32.12
C ARG A 696 -41.41 -26.04 31.11
N THR A 697 -42.13 -25.63 30.05
CA THR A 697 -42.61 -26.52 28.97
C THR A 697 -42.46 -25.83 27.62
N SER A 698 -42.43 -26.57 26.51
CA SER A 698 -42.41 -25.98 25.17
C SER A 698 -43.61 -25.05 24.92
N CYS A 699 -43.38 -23.91 24.27
CA CYS A 699 -44.43 -22.98 23.88
C CYS A 699 -45.24 -23.51 22.67
N PRO A 700 -46.52 -23.10 22.50
CA PRO A 700 -47.30 -22.27 23.41
C PRO A 700 -47.84 -23.09 24.60
N VAL A 701 -47.90 -22.47 25.78
CA VAL A 701 -48.51 -23.12 26.97
C VAL A 701 -50.03 -23.09 26.84
N GLU A 702 -50.66 -24.22 27.06
CA GLU A 702 -52.12 -24.36 27.05
C GLU A 702 -52.72 -23.50 28.19
N TYR A 703 -53.61 -22.58 27.84
CA TYR A 703 -54.24 -21.67 28.79
C TYR A 703 -55.09 -22.46 29.82
N ILE A 704 -54.61 -22.58 31.06
CA ILE A 704 -55.38 -23.17 32.16
C ILE A 704 -56.02 -22.03 32.98
N GLY A 705 -57.25 -21.70 32.64
CA GLY A 705 -58.01 -20.65 33.32
C GLY A 705 -58.34 -20.95 34.79
N SER A 706 -58.14 -19.95 35.65
CA SER A 706 -59.14 -19.34 36.56
C SER A 706 -58.48 -18.76 37.81
N SER A 707 -57.88 -17.57 37.68
CA SER A 707 -57.71 -16.69 38.84
C SER A 707 -57.89 -15.24 38.40
N GLU A 708 -58.50 -14.42 39.26
CA GLU A 708 -58.72 -12.98 39.09
C GLU A 708 -57.40 -12.18 39.20
N GLN A 709 -56.27 -12.80 38.81
CA GLN A 709 -54.93 -12.38 39.21
C GLN A 709 -54.04 -12.17 37.98
N GLU A 710 -53.12 -11.23 38.12
CA GLU A 710 -52.07 -10.95 37.14
C GLU A 710 -51.24 -12.21 36.90
N HIS A 711 -51.05 -12.54 35.62
CA HIS A 711 -50.28 -13.69 35.19
C HIS A 711 -49.24 -13.27 34.16
N ILE A 712 -48.05 -13.87 34.29
CA ILE A 712 -46.91 -13.61 33.43
C ILE A 712 -46.51 -14.93 32.77
N VAL A 713 -46.38 -14.92 31.45
CA VAL A 713 -45.75 -16.00 30.68
C VAL A 713 -44.33 -15.55 30.35
N TYR A 714 -43.35 -16.25 30.89
CA TYR A 714 -41.95 -16.05 30.50
C TYR A 714 -41.66 -16.87 29.27
N TYR A 715 -41.23 -16.22 28.20
CA TYR A 715 -40.74 -16.84 26.97
C TYR A 715 -39.22 -16.92 27.04
N ASP A 716 -38.69 -18.12 27.17
CA ASP A 716 -37.27 -18.42 27.21
C ASP A 716 -36.86 -19.04 25.86
N ILE A 717 -36.11 -18.30 25.05
CA ILE A 717 -35.66 -18.79 23.74
C ILE A 717 -34.75 -20.01 23.91
N VAL A 718 -35.03 -21.08 23.16
CA VAL A 718 -34.25 -22.33 23.18
C VAL A 718 -33.33 -22.46 21.98
N ASP A 719 -33.71 -21.88 20.84
CA ASP A 719 -32.94 -21.90 19.60
C ASP A 719 -33.09 -20.54 18.90
N ARG A 720 -32.15 -19.64 19.21
CA ARG A 720 -32.17 -18.26 18.75
C ARG A 720 -31.91 -18.15 17.24
N GLU A 721 -30.95 -18.91 16.74
CA GLU A 721 -30.58 -18.93 15.32
C GLU A 721 -31.72 -19.50 14.47
N GLY A 722 -32.31 -20.61 14.90
CA GLY A 722 -33.45 -21.21 14.21
C GLY A 722 -34.68 -20.29 14.17
N PHE A 723 -34.94 -19.54 15.27
CA PHE A 723 -36.04 -18.57 15.34
C PHE A 723 -35.89 -17.46 14.32
N PHE A 724 -34.77 -16.73 14.35
CA PHE A 724 -34.55 -15.59 13.46
C PHE A 724 -34.40 -16.03 12.00
N GLY A 725 -33.74 -17.16 11.73
CA GLY A 725 -33.64 -17.71 10.38
C GLY A 725 -35.02 -18.04 9.78
N ASN A 726 -35.95 -18.60 10.57
CA ASN A 726 -37.31 -18.86 10.10
C ASN A 726 -38.19 -17.62 10.08
N LEU A 727 -37.97 -16.63 10.94
CA LEU A 727 -38.72 -15.39 10.95
C LEU A 727 -38.55 -14.63 9.63
N THR A 728 -37.30 -14.43 9.21
CA THR A 728 -37.00 -13.78 7.92
C THR A 728 -37.54 -14.60 6.75
N ALA A 729 -37.28 -15.91 6.73
CA ALA A 729 -37.68 -16.78 5.63
C ALA A 729 -39.21 -16.92 5.45
N ASN A 730 -39.98 -16.94 6.54
CA ASN A 730 -41.43 -17.18 6.46
C ASN A 730 -42.26 -15.91 6.34
N VAL A 731 -41.83 -14.80 6.97
CA VAL A 731 -42.64 -13.58 7.06
C VAL A 731 -41.89 -12.29 6.74
N GLY A 732 -40.61 -12.36 6.37
CA GLY A 732 -39.84 -11.21 5.88
C GLY A 732 -39.60 -10.11 6.92
N VAL A 733 -39.56 -10.47 8.21
CA VAL A 733 -39.23 -9.55 9.31
C VAL A 733 -37.75 -9.70 9.66
N GLU A 734 -37.02 -8.59 9.66
CA GLU A 734 -35.58 -8.60 9.98
C GLU A 734 -35.29 -8.88 11.46
N PRO A 735 -34.19 -9.57 11.77
CA PRO A 735 -33.78 -9.82 13.15
C PRO A 735 -33.67 -8.55 13.99
N ASP A 736 -33.04 -7.50 13.45
CA ASP A 736 -32.80 -6.22 14.16
C ASP A 736 -34.07 -5.38 14.35
N TRP A 737 -35.16 -5.74 13.67
CA TRP A 737 -36.45 -5.10 13.88
C TRP A 737 -37.17 -5.65 15.11
N VAL A 738 -36.62 -6.66 15.76
CA VAL A 738 -37.28 -7.43 16.83
C VAL A 738 -36.37 -7.50 18.05
N THR A 739 -36.94 -7.24 19.22
CA THR A 739 -36.26 -7.49 20.50
C THR A 739 -36.93 -8.62 21.27
N LEU A 740 -36.10 -9.48 21.84
CA LEU A 740 -36.47 -10.49 22.83
C LEU A 740 -36.16 -10.00 24.25
N ASP A 741 -35.08 -9.22 24.40
CA ASP A 741 -34.57 -8.74 25.67
C ASP A 741 -35.33 -7.48 26.11
N GLY A 742 -36.12 -7.63 27.18
CA GLY A 742 -36.99 -6.55 27.66
C GLY A 742 -38.29 -6.36 26.86
N GLY A 743 -38.58 -7.26 25.91
CA GLY A 743 -39.86 -7.34 25.23
C GLY A 743 -40.97 -7.67 26.21
N LEU A 744 -41.90 -6.73 26.38
CA LEU A 744 -43.12 -6.90 27.16
C LEU A 744 -44.30 -6.78 26.22
N PHE A 745 -45.11 -7.83 26.14
CA PHE A 745 -46.31 -7.85 25.33
C PHE A 745 -47.53 -8.05 26.21
N LEU A 746 -48.51 -7.16 26.10
CA LEU A 746 -49.80 -7.33 26.73
C LEU A 746 -50.67 -8.16 25.79
N GLY A 747 -50.72 -9.47 26.04
CA GLY A 747 -51.39 -10.42 25.17
C GLY A 747 -52.89 -10.15 24.98
N THR A 748 -53.54 -9.49 25.94
CA THR A 748 -54.98 -9.17 25.87
C THR A 748 -55.33 -7.96 25.02
N GLU A 749 -54.46 -6.96 24.94
CA GLU A 749 -54.67 -5.78 24.08
C GLU A 749 -53.84 -5.84 22.79
N GLN A 750 -52.98 -6.87 22.66
CA GLN A 750 -51.99 -7.02 21.58
C GLN A 750 -51.05 -5.80 21.48
N GLU A 751 -50.68 -5.25 22.63
CA GLU A 751 -49.87 -4.04 22.74
C GLU A 751 -48.45 -4.33 23.21
N VAL A 752 -47.51 -3.55 22.68
CA VAL A 752 -46.07 -3.64 22.97
C VAL A 752 -45.68 -2.60 24.01
N TYR A 753 -44.88 -3.02 24.99
CA TYR A 753 -44.33 -2.17 26.04
C TYR A 753 -42.82 -2.35 26.14
N TYR A 754 -42.13 -1.30 26.56
CA TYR A 754 -40.68 -1.28 26.73
C TYR A 754 -40.30 -0.86 28.15
N GLY A 755 -39.39 -1.61 28.78
CA GLY A 755 -38.86 -1.26 30.10
C GLY A 755 -39.66 -1.86 31.25
N LYS A 756 -40.12 -1.05 32.21
CA LYS A 756 -40.82 -1.56 33.39
C LYS A 756 -42.27 -1.87 33.05
N MET A 757 -42.69 -3.09 33.36
CA MET A 757 -44.08 -3.53 33.27
C MET A 757 -45.02 -2.53 33.98
N PRO A 758 -45.93 -1.87 33.23
CA PRO A 758 -46.89 -0.94 33.82
C PRO A 758 -47.75 -1.64 34.88
N GLU A 759 -48.18 -0.89 35.89
CA GLU A 759 -49.21 -1.39 36.79
C GLU A 759 -50.49 -1.65 35.99
N CYS A 760 -51.01 -2.86 36.07
CA CYS A 760 -52.26 -3.27 35.44
C CYS A 760 -53.44 -2.45 36.02
N ASN A 761 -53.66 -1.26 35.47
CA ASN A 761 -54.77 -0.36 35.80
C ASN A 761 -55.89 -0.48 34.76
N MET A 762 -56.27 -1.70 34.41
CA MET A 762 -57.44 -1.92 33.55
C MET A 762 -58.70 -1.53 34.33
N ALA A 763 -59.49 -0.62 33.76
CA ALA A 763 -60.74 -0.19 34.38
C ALA A 763 -61.66 -1.41 34.61
N PRO A 764 -62.34 -1.54 35.76
CA PRO A 764 -63.06 -2.76 36.18
C PRO A 764 -64.32 -3.08 35.36
N ARG A 765 -64.45 -2.59 34.13
CA ARG A 765 -65.66 -2.69 33.30
C ARG A 765 -65.50 -3.43 31.96
N SER A 766 -64.29 -3.80 31.53
CA SER A 766 -64.14 -4.90 30.58
C SER A 766 -63.53 -6.07 31.32
N GLY A 767 -64.02 -7.29 31.13
CA GLY A 767 -63.44 -8.49 31.74
C GLY A 767 -62.07 -8.87 31.14
N ASP A 768 -61.31 -7.87 30.70
CA ASP A 768 -60.01 -8.02 30.05
C ASP A 768 -58.94 -8.06 31.13
N ARG A 769 -58.18 -9.14 31.07
CA ARG A 769 -57.29 -9.63 32.11
C ARG A 769 -55.87 -9.24 31.70
N CYS A 770 -54.99 -8.80 32.60
CA CYS A 770 -53.61 -8.55 32.21
C CYS A 770 -52.85 -9.87 32.06
N ALA A 771 -52.63 -10.27 30.81
CA ALA A 771 -51.79 -11.39 30.41
C ALA A 771 -50.47 -10.84 29.87
N TRP A 772 -49.43 -10.84 30.68
CA TRP A 772 -48.14 -10.30 30.27
C TRP A 772 -47.26 -11.40 29.73
N TRP A 773 -46.68 -11.19 28.55
CA TRP A 773 -45.65 -12.06 27.99
C TRP A 773 -44.31 -11.33 28.07
N GLN A 774 -43.41 -11.87 28.87
CA GLN A 774 -42.08 -11.32 29.09
C GLN A 774 -41.06 -12.19 28.35
N GLY A 775 -40.21 -11.56 27.53
CA GLY A 775 -39.31 -12.27 26.62
C GLY A 775 -39.97 -12.65 25.29
N PHE A 776 -41.23 -12.22 25.07
CA PHE A 776 -41.93 -12.42 23.81
C PHE A 776 -41.35 -11.49 22.72
N PRO A 777 -41.15 -11.96 21.48
CA PRO A 777 -40.64 -11.13 20.39
C PRO A 777 -41.60 -9.98 20.08
N VAL A 778 -41.10 -8.76 20.20
CA VAL A 778 -41.82 -7.53 19.86
C VAL A 778 -40.96 -6.65 18.96
N PRO A 779 -41.55 -5.73 18.16
CA PRO A 779 -40.78 -4.77 17.40
C PRO A 779 -39.86 -3.93 18.30
N VAL A 780 -38.70 -3.52 17.80
CA VAL A 780 -37.87 -2.49 18.45
C VAL A 780 -38.59 -1.13 18.45
N GLN A 781 -38.21 -0.23 19.37
CA GLN A 781 -38.83 1.10 19.49
C GLN A 781 -38.71 1.93 18.20
N GLU A 782 -37.61 1.77 17.49
CA GLU A 782 -37.31 2.51 16.28
C GLU A 782 -36.83 1.55 15.19
N ILE A 783 -37.69 1.34 14.19
CA ILE A 783 -37.35 0.55 13.01
C ILE A 783 -36.77 1.49 11.94
N LYS A 784 -35.54 1.20 11.52
CA LYS A 784 -34.88 1.83 10.37
C LYS A 784 -35.08 0.95 9.14
N VAL A 785 -35.75 1.48 8.12
CA VAL A 785 -35.89 0.83 6.80
C VAL A 785 -34.79 1.39 5.91
N THR A 786 -34.00 0.51 5.33
CA THR A 786 -32.86 0.86 4.47
C THR A 786 -33.32 1.25 3.06
N ASP A 787 -32.84 2.37 2.54
CA ASP A 787 -33.04 2.77 1.14
C ASP A 787 -32.04 2.02 0.23
N PRO A 788 -32.48 1.12 -0.67
CA PRO A 788 -31.58 0.38 -1.54
C PRO A 788 -30.82 1.26 -2.54
N ARG A 789 -31.25 2.51 -2.79
CA ARG A 789 -30.45 3.47 -3.57
C ARG A 789 -29.17 3.88 -2.85
N GLU A 790 -29.09 3.78 -1.53
CA GLU A 790 -27.84 4.12 -0.83
C GLU A 790 -26.70 3.17 -1.23
N VAL A 791 -27.00 1.89 -1.46
CA VAL A 791 -26.02 0.93 -1.99
C VAL A 791 -25.62 1.31 -3.41
N MET A 792 -26.60 1.59 -4.29
CA MET A 792 -26.30 2.01 -5.66
C MET A 792 -25.53 3.34 -5.70
N ARG A 793 -25.83 4.29 -4.81
CA ARG A 793 -25.11 5.58 -4.70
C ARG A 793 -23.65 5.39 -4.30
N LYS A 794 -23.37 4.41 -3.45
CA LYS A 794 -22.00 4.02 -3.09
C LYS A 794 -21.31 3.29 -4.25
N ALA A 795 -21.99 2.35 -4.91
CA ALA A 795 -21.43 1.55 -5.99
C ALA A 795 -21.19 2.35 -7.29
N LEU A 796 -22.11 3.24 -7.68
CA LEU A 796 -22.12 3.95 -8.97
C LEU A 796 -20.81 4.65 -9.35
N PRO A 797 -20.14 5.43 -8.47
CA PRO A 797 -18.86 6.05 -8.77
C PRO A 797 -17.77 5.05 -9.15
N ASN A 798 -17.92 3.80 -8.71
CA ASN A 798 -16.95 2.74 -8.86
C ASN A 798 -17.39 1.66 -9.86
N ILE A 799 -18.57 1.72 -10.48
CA ILE A 799 -18.93 0.76 -11.54
C ILE A 799 -17.99 0.82 -12.77
N PRO A 800 -17.41 1.99 -13.14
CA PRO A 800 -16.35 2.02 -14.15
C PRO A 800 -15.15 1.12 -13.84
N ASN A 801 -14.87 0.87 -12.56
CA ASN A 801 -13.83 -0.04 -12.10
C ASN A 801 -14.13 -1.48 -12.51
N LEU A 802 -15.37 -1.94 -12.26
CA LEU A 802 -15.84 -3.27 -12.68
C LEU A 802 -15.86 -3.42 -14.21
N GLN A 803 -16.25 -2.38 -14.96
CA GLN A 803 -16.18 -2.35 -16.42
C GLN A 803 -14.74 -2.50 -16.92
N LEU A 804 -13.81 -1.79 -16.27
CA LEU A 804 -12.38 -1.87 -16.55
C LEU A 804 -11.82 -3.26 -16.21
N SER A 805 -12.24 -3.89 -15.10
CA SER A 805 -11.82 -5.26 -14.74
C SER A 805 -12.17 -6.29 -15.80
N ILE A 806 -13.41 -6.23 -16.30
CA ILE A 806 -13.88 -7.12 -17.37
C ILE A 806 -13.01 -6.92 -18.62
N THR A 807 -12.75 -5.65 -18.99
CA THR A 807 -12.01 -5.30 -20.22
C THR A 807 -10.53 -5.71 -20.15
N ILE A 808 -9.86 -5.45 -19.03
CA ILE A 808 -8.45 -5.84 -18.84
C ILE A 808 -8.31 -7.36 -18.85
N THR A 809 -9.24 -8.08 -18.20
CA THR A 809 -9.17 -9.55 -18.17
C THR A 809 -9.39 -10.16 -19.54
N GLN A 810 -10.29 -9.58 -20.36
CA GLN A 810 -10.44 -9.96 -21.77
C GLN A 810 -9.16 -9.74 -22.58
N LEU A 811 -8.46 -8.61 -22.36
CA LEU A 811 -7.20 -8.30 -23.03
C LEU A 811 -6.07 -9.25 -22.63
N SER A 812 -5.94 -9.57 -21.34
CA SER A 812 -4.93 -10.51 -20.83
C SER A 812 -5.16 -11.94 -21.36
N ILE A 813 -6.41 -12.38 -21.47
CA ILE A 813 -6.74 -13.68 -22.07
C ILE A 813 -6.40 -13.68 -23.57
N ALA A 814 -6.68 -12.57 -24.27
CA ALA A 814 -6.39 -12.45 -25.70
C ALA A 814 -4.90 -12.38 -26.04
N SER A 815 -4.08 -11.79 -25.15
CA SER A 815 -2.63 -11.68 -25.31
C SER A 815 -1.86 -12.92 -24.82
N GLY A 816 -2.53 -13.87 -24.17
CA GLY A 816 -1.90 -15.02 -23.53
C GLY A 816 -1.17 -14.68 -22.23
N ALA A 817 -1.30 -13.44 -21.73
CA ALA A 817 -0.71 -12.97 -20.48
C ALA A 817 -1.54 -13.36 -19.24
N PHE A 818 -2.73 -13.93 -19.42
CA PHE A 818 -3.58 -14.37 -18.32
C PHE A 818 -3.15 -15.75 -17.79
N ASP A 819 -2.59 -15.76 -16.58
CA ASP A 819 -2.14 -16.96 -15.87
C ASP A 819 -3.17 -17.45 -14.83
N GLY A 820 -4.40 -17.74 -15.27
CA GLY A 820 -5.50 -18.14 -14.40
C GLY A 820 -6.58 -19.02 -15.05
N VAL A 821 -7.57 -19.46 -14.27
CA VAL A 821 -8.71 -20.25 -14.77
C VAL A 821 -9.82 -19.32 -15.23
N ILE A 822 -10.18 -19.35 -16.51
CA ILE A 822 -11.20 -18.45 -17.08
C ILE A 822 -12.58 -18.65 -16.43
N ASP A 823 -12.94 -19.88 -16.05
CA ASP A 823 -14.17 -20.15 -15.27
C ASP A 823 -14.18 -19.34 -13.96
N ASP A 824 -13.05 -19.18 -13.29
CA ASP A 824 -12.96 -18.48 -12.01
C ASP A 824 -13.23 -16.98 -12.18
N VAL A 825 -12.76 -16.42 -13.30
CA VAL A 825 -13.11 -15.05 -13.73
C VAL A 825 -14.62 -14.94 -13.96
N ILE A 826 -15.19 -15.88 -14.71
CA ILE A 826 -16.63 -15.89 -15.03
C ILE A 826 -17.47 -16.00 -13.76
N GLN A 827 -17.12 -16.87 -12.82
CA GLN A 827 -17.85 -17.01 -11.56
C GLN A 827 -17.79 -15.73 -10.71
N THR A 828 -16.64 -15.07 -10.67
CA THR A 828 -16.42 -13.85 -9.88
C THR A 828 -17.15 -12.66 -10.48
N ILE A 829 -16.94 -12.39 -11.77
CA ILE A 829 -17.54 -11.24 -12.47
C ILE A 829 -19.05 -11.37 -12.57
N SER A 830 -19.57 -12.57 -12.91
CA SER A 830 -21.02 -12.78 -12.99
C SER A 830 -21.71 -12.52 -11.64
N THR A 831 -21.06 -12.89 -10.53
CA THR A 831 -21.57 -12.63 -9.18
C THR A 831 -21.69 -11.14 -8.89
N ALA A 832 -20.69 -10.33 -9.23
CA ALA A 832 -20.79 -8.87 -9.06
C ALA A 832 -21.84 -8.23 -9.97
N VAL A 833 -21.85 -8.58 -11.26
CA VAL A 833 -22.80 -8.02 -12.24
C VAL A 833 -24.24 -8.34 -11.86
N PHE A 834 -24.53 -9.59 -11.46
CA PHE A 834 -25.89 -9.98 -11.09
C PHE A 834 -26.30 -9.45 -9.72
N THR A 835 -25.35 -9.20 -8.82
CA THR A 835 -25.64 -8.49 -7.57
C THR A 835 -26.17 -7.09 -7.85
N LEU A 836 -25.53 -6.37 -8.77
CA LEU A 836 -26.02 -5.05 -9.22
C LEU A 836 -27.37 -5.17 -9.93
N SER A 837 -27.60 -6.20 -10.75
CA SER A 837 -28.91 -6.44 -11.40
C SER A 837 -30.03 -6.61 -10.36
N GLU A 838 -29.81 -7.39 -9.31
CA GLU A 838 -30.77 -7.62 -8.22
C GLU A 838 -31.05 -6.34 -7.40
N LEU A 839 -30.03 -5.51 -7.16
CA LEU A 839 -30.21 -4.21 -6.49
C LEU A 839 -31.12 -3.28 -7.31
N VAL A 840 -30.95 -3.24 -8.63
CA VAL A 840 -31.79 -2.42 -9.51
C VAL A 840 -33.23 -2.93 -9.56
N ASP A 841 -33.44 -4.25 -9.55
CA ASP A 841 -34.78 -4.85 -9.47
C ASP A 841 -35.51 -4.45 -8.17
N ARG A 842 -34.79 -4.41 -7.04
CA ARG A 842 -35.36 -3.98 -5.75
C ARG A 842 -35.77 -2.51 -5.76
N ILE A 843 -34.96 -1.65 -6.35
CA ILE A 843 -35.28 -0.22 -6.53
C ILE A 843 -36.55 -0.08 -7.38
N TYR A 844 -36.71 -0.88 -8.42
CA TYR A 844 -37.94 -0.94 -9.21
C TYR A 844 -39.14 -1.37 -8.38
N ASN A 845 -39.00 -2.41 -7.54
CA ASN A 845 -40.09 -2.90 -6.69
C ASN A 845 -40.52 -1.89 -5.62
N VAL A 846 -39.59 -1.12 -5.04
CA VAL A 846 -39.91 -0.01 -4.12
C VAL A 846 -40.80 1.02 -4.82
N VAL A 847 -40.45 1.41 -6.04
CA VAL A 847 -41.25 2.37 -6.84
C VAL A 847 -42.63 1.79 -7.14
N ASP A 848 -42.71 0.57 -7.67
CA ASP A 848 -43.99 -0.06 -8.03
C ASP A 848 -44.92 -0.21 -6.81
N LEU A 849 -44.38 -0.62 -5.66
CA LEU A 849 -45.15 -0.73 -4.43
C LEU A 849 -45.55 0.64 -3.86
N GLY A 850 -44.62 1.59 -3.79
CA GLY A 850 -44.88 2.95 -3.32
C GLY A 850 -45.99 3.64 -4.13
N GLN A 851 -45.97 3.48 -5.46
CA GLN A 851 -47.02 3.99 -6.34
C GLN A 851 -48.38 3.30 -6.10
N LYS A 852 -48.39 1.99 -5.87
CA LYS A 852 -49.63 1.27 -5.52
C LYS A 852 -50.17 1.74 -4.17
N LEU A 853 -49.31 1.90 -3.17
CA LEU A 853 -49.65 2.34 -1.81
C LEU A 853 -50.14 3.79 -1.77
N SER A 854 -49.50 4.70 -2.51
CA SER A 854 -49.90 6.12 -2.57
C SER A 854 -51.28 6.33 -3.22
N VAL A 855 -51.69 5.44 -4.12
CA VAL A 855 -53.05 5.39 -4.69
C VAL A 855 -54.06 4.82 -3.68
N ILE A 856 -53.62 3.93 -2.79
CA ILE A 856 -54.43 3.29 -1.75
C ILE A 856 -54.65 4.22 -0.55
N ASP A 857 -53.63 4.95 -0.07
CA ASP A 857 -53.73 5.83 1.12
C ASP A 857 -54.68 7.03 0.86
N LYS A 858 -54.85 7.42 -0.42
CA LYS A 858 -55.86 8.39 -0.87
C LYS A 858 -57.31 7.87 -0.79
N LYS A 859 -57.52 6.58 -0.52
CA LYS A 859 -58.83 5.94 -0.34
C LYS A 859 -58.92 5.34 1.07
N ASP A 860 -59.27 6.20 2.00
CA ASP A 860 -59.52 5.91 3.42
C ASP A 860 -60.22 4.54 3.63
N LYS A 861 -59.61 3.68 4.47
CA LYS A 861 -60.08 2.36 4.95
C LYS A 861 -59.91 1.11 4.05
N ILE A 862 -58.77 0.93 3.36
CA ILE A 862 -58.44 -0.36 2.70
C ILE A 862 -57.29 -1.13 3.41
N LEU A 863 -56.73 -0.64 4.51
CA LEU A 863 -55.63 -1.33 5.23
C LEU A 863 -56.01 -2.74 5.78
N LYS A 864 -57.29 -3.03 6.06
CA LYS A 864 -57.72 -4.37 6.55
C LYS A 864 -57.92 -5.42 5.46
N ILE A 865 -58.16 -5.02 4.20
CA ILE A 865 -58.39 -5.95 3.09
C ILE A 865 -57.07 -6.25 2.36
N ILE A 866 -56.16 -5.27 2.32
CA ILE A 866 -54.85 -5.36 1.65
C ILE A 866 -53.86 -6.22 2.44
N GLY A 867 -53.91 -6.23 3.78
CA GLY A 867 -53.07 -7.12 4.59
C GLY A 867 -53.21 -8.60 4.19
N GLY A 868 -54.40 -9.03 3.74
CA GLY A 868 -54.63 -10.39 3.25
C GLY A 868 -54.08 -10.68 1.84
N VAL A 869 -54.03 -9.67 0.97
CA VAL A 869 -53.57 -9.81 -0.42
C VAL A 869 -52.06 -9.64 -0.52
N PHE A 870 -51.46 -8.83 0.36
CA PHE A 870 -50.01 -8.59 0.43
C PHE A 870 -49.26 -9.53 1.39
N MET A 871 -49.96 -10.30 2.24
CA MET A 871 -49.38 -11.46 2.96
C MET A 871 -48.89 -12.57 2.01
N ALA A 872 -49.26 -12.51 0.71
CA ALA A 872 -48.90 -13.49 -0.30
C ALA A 872 -47.82 -13.00 -1.29
N LEU A 873 -47.21 -11.84 -1.06
CA LEU A 873 -45.99 -11.46 -1.77
C LEU A 873 -44.80 -11.99 -0.97
N PRO A 874 -44.18 -13.11 -1.40
CA PRO A 874 -42.86 -13.41 -0.89
C PRO A 874 -41.93 -12.30 -1.41
N PHE A 875 -41.12 -11.75 -0.50
CA PHE A 875 -40.02 -10.81 -0.75
C PHE A 875 -40.36 -9.34 -0.97
N LEU A 876 -40.67 -8.62 0.13
CA LEU A 876 -40.36 -7.18 0.28
C LEU A 876 -39.90 -6.83 1.71
N GLY A 877 -39.41 -7.80 2.49
CA GLY A 877 -38.62 -7.54 3.69
C GLY A 877 -37.18 -7.18 3.29
N PRO A 878 -36.43 -6.38 4.08
CA PRO A 878 -35.08 -6.00 3.72
C PRO A 878 -34.13 -7.12 3.37
N LEU A 879 -34.38 -8.41 3.63
CA LEU A 879 -33.40 -9.49 3.45
C LEU A 879 -32.09 -9.10 4.09
N SER A 880 -31.91 -9.45 5.37
CA SER A 880 -30.69 -9.40 6.20
C SER A 880 -29.38 -9.00 5.49
N GLY A 881 -29.09 -9.58 4.32
CA GLY A 881 -28.04 -9.16 3.41
C GLY A 881 -27.96 -7.68 3.01
N LEU A 882 -29.03 -6.87 2.89
CA LEU A 882 -28.91 -5.44 2.50
C LEU A 882 -28.36 -4.55 3.63
N GLY A 883 -28.70 -4.88 4.88
CA GLY A 883 -28.09 -4.30 6.07
C GLY A 883 -26.61 -4.66 6.12
N ASP A 884 -26.30 -5.95 5.97
CA ASP A 884 -24.93 -6.47 5.91
C ASP A 884 -24.14 -5.92 4.71
N ILE A 885 -24.80 -5.62 3.58
CA ILE A 885 -24.21 -4.95 2.42
C ILE A 885 -23.84 -3.52 2.76
N ILE A 886 -24.75 -2.75 3.36
CA ILE A 886 -24.49 -1.37 3.74
C ILE A 886 -23.47 -1.28 4.86
N GLU A 887 -23.57 -2.15 5.87
CA GLU A 887 -22.60 -2.27 6.96
C GLU A 887 -21.26 -2.77 6.44
N GLY A 888 -21.22 -3.69 5.48
CA GLY A 888 -20.02 -4.08 4.75
C GLY A 888 -19.41 -2.88 4.02
N PHE A 889 -20.19 -2.15 3.23
CA PHE A 889 -19.72 -0.93 2.58
C PHE A 889 -19.32 0.17 3.59
N ASP A 890 -20.02 0.32 4.73
CA ASP A 890 -19.72 1.31 5.77
C ASP A 890 -18.50 0.91 6.61
N ALA A 891 -18.28 -0.38 6.87
CA ALA A 891 -17.08 -0.91 7.50
C ALA A 891 -15.87 -0.70 6.59
N ILE A 892 -16.02 -0.99 5.29
CA ILE A 892 -14.98 -0.75 4.29
C ILE A 892 -14.72 0.76 4.11
N LEU A 893 -15.76 1.62 4.12
CA LEU A 893 -15.61 3.08 4.06
C LEU A 893 -15.07 3.70 5.36
N ALA A 894 -15.33 3.09 6.53
CA ALA A 894 -14.78 3.54 7.81
C ALA A 894 -13.28 3.26 7.91
N LEU A 895 -12.81 2.14 7.32
CA LEU A 895 -11.39 1.83 7.16
C LEU A 895 -10.66 2.85 6.27
N ALA A 896 -11.35 3.44 5.28
CA ALA A 896 -10.79 4.51 4.45
C ALA A 896 -10.66 5.88 5.18
N GLY A 897 -11.23 6.05 6.38
CA GLY A 897 -11.33 7.33 7.09
C GLY A 897 -10.46 7.48 8.36
N THR A 898 -9.89 6.40 8.90
CA THR A 898 -9.13 6.45 10.17
C THR A 898 -7.78 5.77 10.06
N ALA A 899 -6.71 6.49 10.39
CA ALA A 899 -5.42 5.92 10.73
C ALA A 899 -5.53 5.20 12.10
N ALA A 900 -6.04 3.97 12.08
CA ALA A 900 -5.97 2.99 13.17
C ALA A 900 -6.23 1.59 12.58
N ASN A 901 -5.17 0.77 12.44
CA ASN A 901 -5.31 -0.66 12.15
C ASN A 901 -5.78 -1.37 13.42
N GLU A 902 -7.07 -1.69 13.51
CA GLU A 902 -7.55 -2.91 14.18
C GLU A 902 -8.87 -3.38 13.53
N GLY A 903 -8.81 -4.53 12.85
CA GLY A 903 -9.96 -5.41 12.61
C GLY A 903 -10.72 -5.22 11.30
N TYR A 904 -10.36 -5.99 10.28
CA TYR A 904 -11.23 -6.83 9.42
C TYR A 904 -10.39 -7.19 8.19
N ASP A 905 -9.57 -8.23 8.36
CA ASP A 905 -8.74 -8.82 7.31
C ASP A 905 -9.65 -9.53 6.29
N VAL A 906 -9.27 -9.53 5.00
CA VAL A 906 -9.96 -10.24 3.89
C VAL A 906 -10.21 -11.71 4.25
N TYR A 907 -9.39 -12.27 5.14
CA TYR A 907 -9.53 -13.61 5.69
C TYR A 907 -10.78 -13.84 6.58
N SER A 908 -11.41 -12.78 7.08
CA SER A 908 -12.56 -12.88 8.00
C SER A 908 -13.93 -12.83 7.29
N MET A 909 -14.00 -12.35 6.04
CA MET A 909 -15.22 -12.40 5.21
C MET A 909 -15.34 -13.74 4.44
N VAL A 910 -14.22 -14.41 4.16
CA VAL A 910 -14.15 -15.68 3.42
C VAL A 910 -14.59 -16.90 4.27
N GLN A 911 -14.97 -16.70 5.54
CA GLN A 911 -15.52 -17.78 6.39
C GLN A 911 -17.06 -17.82 6.40
N ASN A 912 -17.75 -16.88 5.73
CA ASN A 912 -19.21 -16.86 5.61
C ASN A 912 -19.66 -16.84 4.13
N PRO A 913 -20.09 -17.99 3.57
CA PRO A 913 -20.58 -18.08 2.19
C PRO A 913 -21.72 -17.10 1.86
N ASP A 914 -22.51 -16.70 2.87
CA ASP A 914 -23.66 -15.80 2.71
C ASP A 914 -23.26 -14.36 2.30
N SER A 915 -22.03 -13.95 2.60
CA SER A 915 -21.49 -12.61 2.29
C SER A 915 -20.71 -12.54 0.99
N ALA A 916 -20.51 -13.67 0.30
CA ALA A 916 -19.65 -13.75 -0.89
C ALA A 916 -20.04 -12.77 -2.02
N PRO A 917 -21.33 -12.58 -2.39
CA PRO A 917 -21.68 -11.64 -3.45
C PRO A 917 -21.32 -10.18 -3.13
N VAL A 918 -21.36 -9.82 -1.85
CA VAL A 918 -21.07 -8.47 -1.35
C VAL A 918 -19.57 -8.22 -1.32
N ALA A 919 -18.80 -9.19 -0.83
CA ALA A 919 -17.34 -9.12 -0.80
C ALA A 919 -16.78 -9.04 -2.23
N ILE A 920 -17.26 -9.91 -3.13
CA ILE A 920 -16.88 -9.92 -4.54
C ILE A 920 -17.22 -8.58 -5.22
N LEU A 921 -18.42 -8.05 -4.98
CA LEU A 921 -18.81 -6.75 -5.51
C LEU A 921 -17.95 -5.62 -4.92
N GLY A 922 -17.69 -5.63 -3.61
CA GLY A 922 -16.87 -4.61 -2.93
C GLY A 922 -15.43 -4.58 -3.44
N MET A 923 -14.83 -5.74 -3.66
CA MET A 923 -13.48 -5.87 -4.21
C MET A 923 -13.41 -5.43 -5.66
N LEU A 924 -14.35 -5.87 -6.51
CA LEU A 924 -14.37 -5.47 -7.93
C LEU A 924 -14.74 -3.99 -8.14
N LEU A 925 -15.39 -3.36 -7.15
CA LEU A 925 -15.61 -1.91 -7.14
C LEU A 925 -14.45 -1.14 -6.48
N GLY A 926 -13.44 -1.81 -5.92
CA GLY A 926 -12.23 -1.17 -5.40
C GLY A 926 -12.36 -0.53 -4.02
N PHE A 927 -13.26 -1.02 -3.16
CA PHE A 927 -13.46 -0.44 -1.82
C PHE A 927 -12.39 -0.86 -0.77
N ASP A 928 -11.68 -1.98 -0.98
CA ASP A 928 -10.72 -2.56 -0.02
C ASP A 928 -9.29 -1.94 -0.07
N GLY A 929 -9.12 -0.87 -0.87
CA GLY A 929 -7.79 -0.33 -1.22
C GLY A 929 -7.36 0.94 -0.48
N GLY A 930 -8.02 1.36 0.61
CA GLY A 930 -7.71 2.64 1.26
C GLY A 930 -7.86 3.86 0.34
N SER A 931 -8.57 3.70 -0.78
CA SER A 931 -8.83 4.71 -1.79
C SER A 931 -10.06 5.54 -1.40
N ALA A 932 -9.98 6.85 -1.57
CA ALA A 932 -11.19 7.64 -1.67
C ALA A 932 -12.02 7.15 -2.87
N VAL A 933 -13.34 7.20 -2.74
CA VAL A 933 -14.32 6.87 -3.80
C VAL A 933 -13.86 7.40 -5.17
N GLY A 934 -13.61 6.50 -6.13
CA GLY A 934 -13.47 6.85 -7.55
C GLY A 934 -12.14 6.61 -8.29
N GLU A 935 -11.16 5.87 -7.76
CA GLU A 935 -9.93 5.55 -8.51
C GLU A 935 -9.49 4.07 -8.37
N ILE A 936 -9.45 3.35 -9.50
CA ILE A 936 -8.65 2.14 -9.72
C ILE A 936 -7.35 2.55 -10.41
N SER A 937 -6.20 2.08 -9.91
CA SER A 937 -4.92 2.10 -10.63
C SER A 937 -4.67 0.74 -11.31
N ASP A 938 -3.88 0.70 -12.39
CA ASP A 938 -3.57 -0.54 -13.14
C ASP A 938 -2.96 -1.65 -12.26
N GLU A 939 -2.35 -1.32 -11.12
CA GLU A 939 -1.83 -2.25 -10.10
C GLU A 939 -2.93 -3.04 -9.38
N SER A 940 -4.13 -2.48 -9.24
CA SER A 940 -5.24 -3.11 -8.50
C SER A 940 -6.01 -4.16 -9.31
N LEU A 941 -5.78 -4.23 -10.63
CA LEU A 941 -6.45 -5.16 -11.53
C LEU A 941 -5.64 -6.44 -11.79
N GLY A 942 -4.31 -6.38 -11.68
CA GLY A 942 -3.45 -7.57 -11.61
C GLY A 942 -3.53 -8.31 -10.26
N ALA A 943 -4.10 -7.70 -9.23
CA ALA A 943 -4.19 -8.22 -7.86
C ALA A 943 -5.47 -9.02 -7.56
N LEU A 944 -6.41 -9.16 -8.51
CA LEU A 944 -7.66 -9.91 -8.30
C LEU A 944 -7.40 -11.42 -8.28
N LYS A 945 -7.41 -12.02 -7.08
CA LYS A 945 -7.39 -13.49 -6.85
C LYS A 945 -8.71 -14.13 -7.26
N TYR A 946 -8.96 -14.25 -8.56
CA TYR A 946 -10.20 -14.80 -9.13
C TYR A 946 -10.52 -16.21 -8.62
N ASP A 947 -9.52 -17.01 -8.30
CA ASP A 947 -9.63 -18.36 -7.76
C ASP A 947 -10.30 -18.39 -6.37
N SER A 948 -9.86 -17.54 -5.45
CA SER A 948 -10.40 -17.41 -4.08
C SER A 948 -11.85 -16.89 -4.09
N LEU A 949 -12.12 -15.90 -4.93
CA LEU A 949 -13.45 -15.31 -5.09
C LEU A 949 -14.42 -16.29 -5.75
N ALA A 950 -13.97 -17.02 -6.77
CA ALA A 950 -14.75 -18.07 -7.40
C ALA A 950 -14.99 -19.26 -6.48
N ALA A 951 -14.04 -19.60 -5.61
CA ALA A 951 -14.23 -20.63 -4.58
C ALA A 951 -15.33 -20.22 -3.60
N SER A 952 -15.27 -18.99 -3.08
CA SER A 952 -16.28 -18.44 -2.17
C SER A 952 -17.68 -18.46 -2.80
N ARG A 953 -17.80 -18.08 -4.07
CA ARG A 953 -19.04 -18.21 -4.84
C ARG A 953 -19.50 -19.66 -4.94
N ARG A 954 -18.61 -20.59 -5.30
CA ARG A 954 -18.95 -22.01 -5.54
C ARG A 954 -19.34 -22.75 -4.26
N GLU A 955 -18.95 -22.25 -3.09
CA GLU A 955 -19.35 -22.77 -1.78
C GLU A 955 -20.76 -22.36 -1.36
N MET A 956 -21.38 -21.37 -2.03
CA MET A 956 -22.76 -20.97 -1.76
C MET A 956 -23.75 -22.11 -2.00
N LYS A 957 -24.57 -22.43 -1.00
CA LYS A 957 -25.66 -23.41 -1.09
C LYS A 957 -26.84 -22.81 -1.86
N SER A 958 -27.68 -23.66 -2.45
CA SER A 958 -28.87 -23.21 -3.18
C SER A 958 -29.82 -22.32 -2.36
N ALA A 959 -29.92 -22.55 -1.05
CA ALA A 959 -30.72 -21.70 -0.16
C ALA A 959 -30.13 -20.29 0.01
N GLU A 960 -28.80 -20.16 -0.06
CA GLU A 960 -28.06 -18.90 0.09
C GLU A 960 -28.16 -18.08 -1.21
N ILE A 961 -28.04 -18.76 -2.38
CA ILE A 961 -28.31 -18.17 -3.70
C ILE A 961 -29.76 -17.67 -3.80
N GLN A 962 -30.73 -18.46 -3.33
CA GLN A 962 -32.14 -18.07 -3.26
C GLN A 962 -32.39 -16.91 -2.30
N GLY A 963 -31.65 -16.85 -1.19
CA GLY A 963 -31.73 -15.77 -0.22
C GLY A 963 -31.32 -14.41 -0.78
N PHE A 964 -30.45 -14.38 -1.80
CA PHE A 964 -29.98 -13.15 -2.42
C PHE A 964 -31.03 -12.48 -3.33
N GLY A 965 -31.87 -13.28 -4.00
CA GLY A 965 -33.00 -12.80 -4.77
C GLY A 965 -33.19 -13.52 -6.11
N HIS A 966 -34.39 -13.36 -6.67
CA HIS A 966 -34.82 -14.14 -7.82
C HIS A 966 -34.08 -13.78 -9.12
N VAL A 967 -33.68 -12.52 -9.31
CA VAL A 967 -32.93 -12.09 -10.50
C VAL A 967 -31.51 -12.65 -10.43
N PHE A 968 -30.90 -12.59 -9.25
CA PHE A 968 -29.58 -13.18 -9.01
C PHE A 968 -29.58 -14.70 -9.25
N GLU A 969 -30.55 -15.42 -8.66
CA GLU A 969 -30.69 -16.88 -8.83
C GLU A 969 -30.88 -17.27 -10.31
N GLU A 970 -31.79 -16.61 -11.02
CA GLU A 970 -32.10 -16.92 -12.42
C GLU A 970 -30.85 -16.77 -13.30
N LYS A 971 -30.14 -15.64 -13.18
CA LYS A 971 -28.96 -15.34 -14.00
C LYS A 971 -27.75 -16.21 -13.64
N ILE A 972 -27.52 -16.52 -12.36
CA ILE A 972 -26.47 -17.45 -11.93
C ILE A 972 -26.71 -18.87 -12.47
N ASN A 973 -27.95 -19.37 -12.36
CA ASN A 973 -28.32 -20.68 -12.90
C ASN A 973 -28.12 -20.74 -14.42
N ARG A 974 -28.36 -19.62 -15.09
CA ARG A 974 -28.12 -19.48 -16.53
C ARG A 974 -26.64 -19.57 -16.90
N VAL A 975 -25.75 -18.84 -16.23
CA VAL A 975 -24.29 -18.96 -16.42
C VAL A 975 -23.81 -20.39 -16.20
N ASN A 976 -24.25 -21.02 -15.11
CA ASN A 976 -23.92 -22.43 -14.82
C ASN A 976 -24.42 -23.39 -15.91
N SER A 977 -25.60 -23.14 -16.49
CA SER A 977 -26.12 -23.93 -17.60
C SER A 977 -25.32 -23.76 -18.89
N ILE A 978 -24.74 -22.58 -19.14
CA ILE A 978 -23.91 -22.33 -20.32
C ILE A 978 -22.54 -23.03 -20.14
N VAL A 979 -21.88 -22.80 -19.01
CA VAL A 979 -20.57 -23.42 -18.68
C VAL A 979 -20.67 -24.96 -18.66
N SER A 980 -21.71 -25.54 -18.06
CA SER A 980 -21.88 -27.01 -17.97
C SER A 980 -22.17 -27.71 -19.30
N LYS A 981 -22.65 -26.99 -20.32
CA LYS A 981 -22.79 -27.52 -21.69
C LYS A 981 -21.43 -27.65 -22.40
N CYS A 982 -20.42 -26.86 -21.99
CA CYS A 982 -19.06 -26.88 -22.53
C CYS A 982 -18.23 -28.03 -21.95
N SER A 983 -18.35 -28.35 -20.65
CA SER A 983 -17.60 -29.45 -20.00
C SER A 983 -18.03 -30.87 -20.43
N ARG A 984 -19.07 -31.00 -21.28
CA ARG A 984 -19.63 -32.29 -21.75
C ARG A 984 -19.34 -32.60 -23.22
N ARG A 985 -18.53 -31.80 -23.92
CA ARG A 985 -18.16 -32.02 -25.33
C ARG A 985 -16.75 -32.59 -25.49
#